data_AF-A0A8C3IBH2-F1
#
_entry.id   AF-A0A8C3IBH2-F1
#
_cell.length_a   1.000
_cell.length_b   1.000
_cell.length_c   1.000
_cell.angle_alpha   90.00
_cell.angle_beta   90.00
_cell.angle_gamma   90.00
#
_symmetry.space_group_name_H-M   'P 1'
#
loop_
_entity.id
_entity.type
_entity.pdbx_description
1 polymer ?
#
loop_
_entity_poly.entity_id
_entity_poly.type
_entity_poly.pdbx_seq_one_letter_code
_entity_poly.pdbx_strand_id
1 'polypeptide(L)'
;MKFALHAALSLGILVLCLADPPAQSPVRWCTISDPEQKKCVELKTKMSSTPSLDCVKKTTYSDCIKAIAENEADAISLDGGHIFEAHLAPYNLKPVVAEVHGTGKDAATSYYAVAVVKKGTGFTIRELKGKKSCHTGLDRSAGWVIPIGTLLYHQTLSWDRDTPITHAVAQFFSASCVPGAPANEPNLCRLCLGTGAQKCSRTGPYSGYSGAFQCLKDGAGDVAFVKHTTVLENDPSEKDKYELLCEDGSRKPVEKYHECHWAKVAAHAVVTRSVDGRADEIWSFLSQAEAKYGKNSKESFKLFSSPYGKDLLFKDSATNFIRVPRLMDAQFYLGYQYWAAIQSLRPVAPRETPVAPLKVKWCTVSKDEKAKCDEWSGVSGGSLDCAVAETTEDCIAKITKGDADAISLDGGYVYTAGTCGLVPIMGEYYGDDFTRCQNEGAPGETYYAVAVVKKSNPSITWKNLRDKKSCHTAVGRTAGWNVPMGLIHNETRSCDFDKFFSKGCAPGSPLTSPLCELCVGSGSSLPPNYICAANSNERYYGYSGAFRCLVEKGDVAFVKHTIVSENTDGHNNADWAKGLRSDQFELLCRDGNRARPEEYKKCHLALVPGHAVVTRPDRATAVHEMLIKQQALYGSRGSKKATFQMFQSETKDLLFKDSTTCLIQLSRGTTYEQYLGKDYFDSISSLNKCSPSELLQVCSFSDLD
;
A
#
# COMPACT_ATOMS: atom_id res chain seq x y z
N MET A 1 -8.91 86.29 -18.89
CA MET A 1 -10.04 85.76 -19.68
C MET A 1 -9.65 84.38 -20.19
N LYS A 2 -10.57 83.41 -20.04
CA LYS A 2 -10.66 82.10 -20.73
C LYS A 2 -9.72 80.96 -20.31
N PHE A 3 -10.40 79.98 -19.72
CA PHE A 3 -10.07 78.60 -19.36
C PHE A 3 -9.05 77.87 -20.24
N ALA A 4 -8.04 77.29 -19.57
CA ALA A 4 -7.19 76.24 -20.10
C ALA A 4 -7.74 74.87 -19.68
N LEU A 5 -8.21 74.09 -20.65
CA LEU A 5 -8.25 72.63 -20.57
C LEU A 5 -7.25 72.12 -21.61
N HIS A 6 -6.18 71.48 -21.16
CA HIS A 6 -5.34 70.62 -22.00
C HIS A 6 -5.26 69.27 -21.31
N ALA A 7 -5.84 68.28 -21.98
CA ALA A 7 -5.78 66.88 -21.62
C ALA A 7 -4.36 66.36 -21.85
N ALA A 8 -3.68 65.99 -20.77
CA ALA A 8 -2.44 65.21 -20.85
C ALA A 8 -2.82 63.72 -20.88
N LEU A 9 -2.80 63.12 -22.08
CA LEU A 9 -2.77 61.68 -22.27
C LEU A 9 -1.43 61.14 -21.75
N SER A 10 -1.44 60.45 -20.63
CA SER A 10 -0.35 59.59 -20.18
C SER A 10 -0.34 58.29 -21.00
N LEU A 11 0.49 58.24 -22.04
CA LEU A 11 0.89 56.97 -22.67
C LEU A 11 1.81 56.20 -21.69
N GLY A 12 1.23 55.28 -20.93
CA GLY A 12 1.98 54.22 -20.26
C GLY A 12 2.39 53.16 -21.29
N ILE A 13 3.66 53.14 -21.67
CA ILE A 13 4.26 52.05 -22.45
C ILE A 13 4.29 50.82 -21.54
N LEU A 14 3.33 49.91 -21.70
CA LEU A 14 3.43 48.55 -21.19
C LEU A 14 4.51 47.83 -22.01
N VAL A 15 5.74 47.85 -21.52
CA VAL A 15 6.74 46.86 -21.91
C VAL A 15 6.28 45.54 -21.33
N LEU A 16 5.55 44.75 -22.12
CA LEU A 16 5.39 43.33 -21.89
C LEU A 16 6.77 42.68 -22.05
N CYS A 17 7.55 42.66 -20.95
CA CYS A 17 8.59 41.67 -20.81
C CYS A 17 7.90 40.31 -20.89
N LEU A 18 8.00 39.65 -22.04
CA LEU A 18 7.94 38.21 -22.10
C LEU A 18 9.12 37.73 -21.25
N ALA A 19 8.91 37.59 -19.94
CA ALA A 19 9.81 36.82 -19.13
C ALA A 19 9.77 35.42 -19.74
N ASP A 20 10.86 35.02 -20.38
CA ASP A 20 11.09 33.61 -20.67
C ASP A 20 10.76 32.84 -19.39
N PRO A 21 9.99 31.73 -19.46
CA PRO A 21 9.78 30.91 -18.28
C PRO A 21 11.16 30.62 -17.67
N PRO A 22 11.34 30.82 -16.35
CA PRO A 22 12.65 30.71 -15.73
C PRO A 22 13.28 29.39 -16.16
N ALA A 23 14.48 29.44 -16.75
CA ALA A 23 15.19 28.27 -17.22
C ALA A 23 15.17 27.23 -16.09
N GLN A 24 14.49 26.10 -16.33
CA GLN A 24 14.27 25.09 -15.29
C GLN A 24 15.63 24.64 -14.78
N SER A 25 15.89 24.80 -13.48
CA SER A 25 17.18 24.46 -12.88
C SER A 25 17.51 22.97 -13.12
N PRO A 26 18.77 22.58 -13.24
CA PRO A 26 19.12 21.18 -13.42
C PRO A 26 18.72 20.36 -12.18
N VAL A 27 18.36 19.08 -12.37
CA VAL A 27 18.23 18.11 -11.27
C VAL A 27 19.63 17.79 -10.77
N ARG A 28 19.92 18.03 -9.49
CA ARG A 28 21.24 17.80 -8.88
C ARG A 28 21.32 16.40 -8.29
N TRP A 29 22.02 15.51 -8.97
CA TRP A 29 22.25 14.15 -8.52
C TRP A 29 23.43 14.07 -7.55
N CYS A 30 23.23 13.47 -6.38
CA CYS A 30 24.30 13.28 -5.42
C CYS A 30 25.06 11.97 -5.67
N THR A 31 26.40 12.03 -5.69
CA THR A 31 27.29 10.87 -5.84
C THR A 31 28.20 10.73 -4.62
N ILE A 32 28.66 9.52 -4.32
CA ILE A 32 29.46 9.21 -3.13
C ILE A 32 30.90 8.77 -3.44
N SER A 33 31.29 8.74 -4.71
CA SER A 33 32.63 8.29 -5.12
C SER A 33 33.12 8.96 -6.41
N ASP A 34 34.43 8.96 -6.65
CA ASP A 34 35.00 9.48 -7.90
C ASP A 34 34.53 8.71 -9.15
N PRO A 35 34.49 7.37 -9.18
CA PRO A 35 33.92 6.63 -10.30
C PRO A 35 32.46 6.98 -10.58
N GLU A 36 31.66 7.17 -9.53
CA GLU A 36 30.25 7.52 -9.65
C GLU A 36 30.05 8.95 -10.15
N GLN A 37 30.82 9.92 -9.62
CA GLN A 37 30.82 11.30 -10.10
C GLN A 37 31.21 11.35 -11.59
N LYS A 38 32.21 10.56 -12.01
CA LYS A 38 32.60 10.46 -13.41
C LYS A 38 31.46 9.95 -14.29
N LYS A 39 30.77 8.88 -13.88
CA LYS A 39 29.59 8.34 -14.60
C LYS A 39 28.45 9.37 -14.66
N CYS A 40 28.20 10.11 -13.58
CA CYS A 40 27.17 11.15 -13.55
C CYS A 40 27.48 12.27 -14.54
N VAL A 41 28.72 12.78 -14.57
CA VAL A 41 29.13 13.82 -15.51
C VAL A 41 29.04 13.34 -16.95
N GLU A 42 29.38 12.08 -17.22
CA GLU A 42 29.21 11.49 -18.55
C GLU A 42 27.73 11.42 -18.96
N LEU A 43 26.83 11.00 -18.05
CA LEU A 43 25.38 11.02 -18.27
C LEU A 43 24.88 12.45 -18.58
N LYS A 44 25.31 13.44 -17.79
CA LYS A 44 25.01 14.85 -17.99
C LYS A 44 25.42 15.32 -19.39
N THR A 45 26.62 15.00 -19.85
CA THR A 45 27.10 15.42 -21.18
C THR A 45 26.37 14.71 -22.33
N LYS A 46 25.94 13.46 -22.13
CA LYS A 46 25.25 12.66 -23.13
C LYS A 46 23.75 13.00 -23.26
N MET A 47 23.17 13.58 -22.23
CA MET A 47 21.76 13.98 -22.18
C MET A 47 21.59 15.44 -22.58
N SER A 48 20.81 15.69 -23.63
CA SER A 48 20.27 17.01 -23.98
C SER A 48 18.77 17.01 -23.70
N SER A 49 18.40 16.86 -22.42
CA SER A 49 17.01 16.79 -21.94
C SER A 49 16.62 18.03 -21.15
N THR A 50 15.31 18.27 -21.07
CA THR A 50 14.70 19.17 -20.09
C THR A 50 13.84 18.31 -19.16
N PRO A 51 14.10 18.28 -17.84
CA PRO A 51 15.17 19.01 -17.14
C PRO A 51 16.57 18.44 -17.44
N SER A 52 17.59 19.26 -17.25
CA SER A 52 19.00 18.85 -17.37
C SER A 52 19.53 18.25 -16.06
N LEU A 53 20.70 17.62 -16.08
CA LEU A 53 21.34 16.99 -14.92
C LEU A 53 22.52 17.84 -14.42
N ASP A 54 22.73 17.88 -13.12
CA ASP A 54 23.99 18.28 -12.50
C ASP A 54 24.45 17.27 -11.45
N CYS A 55 25.74 17.27 -11.09
CA CYS A 55 26.35 16.22 -10.28
C CYS A 55 27.07 16.79 -9.06
N VAL A 56 26.56 16.47 -7.86
CA VAL A 56 27.11 16.91 -6.58
C VAL A 56 27.84 15.75 -5.91
N LYS A 57 29.15 15.87 -5.68
CA LYS A 57 29.93 14.82 -5.00
C LYS A 57 29.93 15.03 -3.49
N LYS A 58 29.64 13.98 -2.73
CA LYS A 58 29.84 13.87 -1.28
C LYS A 58 30.66 12.61 -0.97
N THR A 59 30.91 12.36 0.32
CA THR A 59 31.75 11.26 0.79
C THR A 59 30.97 10.04 1.25
N THR A 60 29.73 10.23 1.72
CA THR A 60 28.89 9.14 2.24
C THR A 60 27.44 9.32 1.83
N TYR A 61 26.66 8.24 1.90
CA TYR A 61 25.21 8.31 1.72
C TYR A 61 24.55 9.27 2.70
N SER A 62 25.00 9.30 3.96
CA SER A 62 24.49 10.23 4.98
C SER A 62 24.76 11.70 4.63
N ASP A 63 25.91 12.00 4.01
CA ASP A 63 26.22 13.36 3.54
C ASP A 63 25.35 13.74 2.34
N CYS A 64 25.02 12.79 1.45
CA CYS A 64 24.06 13.03 0.37
C CYS A 64 22.63 13.22 0.91
N ILE A 65 22.20 12.43 1.90
CA ILE A 65 20.89 12.59 2.55
C ILE A 65 20.77 13.99 3.16
N LYS A 66 21.80 14.42 3.91
CA LYS A 66 21.89 15.79 4.45
C LYS A 66 21.83 16.84 3.34
N ALA A 67 22.66 16.69 2.31
CA ALA A 67 22.69 17.62 1.18
C ALA A 67 21.34 17.73 0.47
N ILE A 68 20.58 16.64 0.36
CA ILE A 68 19.24 16.67 -0.22
C ILE A 68 18.26 17.39 0.71
N ALA A 69 18.29 17.08 2.01
CA ALA A 69 17.44 17.74 3.00
C ALA A 69 17.69 19.25 3.08
N GLU A 70 18.97 19.66 2.95
CA GLU A 70 19.44 21.05 2.98
C GLU A 70 19.35 21.76 1.62
N ASN A 71 18.71 21.14 0.61
CA ASN A 71 18.55 21.70 -0.73
C ASN A 71 19.89 21.99 -1.46
N GLU A 72 20.97 21.27 -1.15
CA GLU A 72 22.23 21.29 -1.90
C GLU A 72 22.24 20.28 -3.05
N ALA A 73 21.49 19.19 -2.92
CA ALA A 73 21.23 18.18 -3.95
C ALA A 73 19.72 17.89 -4.04
N ASP A 74 19.30 17.15 -5.07
CA ASP A 74 17.88 16.83 -5.32
C ASP A 74 17.57 15.34 -5.20
N ALA A 75 18.50 14.46 -5.57
CA ALA A 75 18.23 13.02 -5.62
C ALA A 75 19.48 12.15 -5.42
N ILE A 76 19.25 10.94 -4.90
CA ILE A 76 20.22 9.83 -4.85
C ILE A 76 19.48 8.49 -4.81
N SER A 77 20.02 7.44 -5.44
CA SER A 77 19.53 6.06 -5.28
C SER A 77 20.09 5.44 -4.00
N LEU A 78 19.20 4.94 -3.13
CA LEU A 78 19.54 4.39 -1.82
C LEU A 78 19.07 2.94 -1.67
N ASP A 79 19.84 2.19 -0.87
CA ASP A 79 19.46 0.89 -0.34
C ASP A 79 18.33 1.03 0.69
N GLY A 80 17.50 -0.01 0.88
CA GLY A 80 16.36 0.02 1.81
C GLY A 80 16.70 0.47 3.24
N GLY A 81 17.87 0.10 3.76
CA GLY A 81 18.30 0.58 5.08
C GLY A 81 18.67 2.07 5.11
N HIS A 82 19.22 2.62 4.04
CA HIS A 82 19.46 4.06 3.92
C HIS A 82 18.18 4.85 3.62
N ILE A 83 17.19 4.25 2.94
CA ILE A 83 15.85 4.83 2.78
C ILE A 83 15.19 5.03 4.15
N PHE A 84 15.32 4.05 5.05
CA PHE A 84 14.85 4.18 6.43
C PHE A 84 15.51 5.37 7.13
N GLU A 85 16.84 5.50 7.05
CA GLU A 85 17.56 6.64 7.65
C GLU A 85 17.16 7.99 7.05
N ALA A 86 17.05 8.04 5.72
CA ALA A 86 16.68 9.23 4.98
C ALA A 86 15.27 9.74 5.32
N HIS A 87 14.39 8.86 5.77
CA HIS A 87 13.04 9.23 6.19
C HIS A 87 12.98 9.86 7.58
N LEU A 88 13.90 9.49 8.49
CA LEU A 88 13.84 9.99 9.85
C LEU A 88 14.08 11.49 9.93
N ALA A 89 13.46 12.13 10.92
CA ALA A 89 13.76 13.51 11.25
C ALA A 89 15.27 13.67 11.55
N PRO A 90 15.91 14.75 11.07
CA PRO A 90 15.32 15.92 10.41
C PRO A 90 15.16 15.81 8.87
N TYR A 91 15.55 14.70 8.23
CA TYR A 91 15.69 14.62 6.78
C TYR A 91 14.36 14.50 6.03
N ASN A 92 13.43 13.66 6.53
CA ASN A 92 12.08 13.49 5.99
C ASN A 92 12.03 13.27 4.47
N LEU A 93 13.00 12.54 3.90
CA LEU A 93 13.03 12.18 2.48
C LEU A 93 12.05 11.03 2.20
N LYS A 94 11.64 10.92 0.94
CA LYS A 94 10.74 9.86 0.45
C LYS A 94 11.21 9.27 -0.87
N PRO A 95 10.93 7.97 -1.13
CA PRO A 95 11.20 7.34 -2.41
C PRO A 95 10.26 7.89 -3.50
N VAL A 96 10.78 8.12 -4.69
CA VAL A 96 10.00 8.64 -5.85
C VAL A 96 10.17 7.81 -7.12
N VAL A 97 11.26 7.05 -7.23
CA VAL A 97 11.51 6.14 -8.34
C VAL A 97 12.15 4.87 -7.79
N ALA A 98 11.59 3.71 -8.09
CA ALA A 98 12.16 2.43 -7.69
C ALA A 98 12.90 1.79 -8.86
N GLU A 99 14.03 1.15 -8.56
CA GLU A 99 14.68 0.26 -9.50
C GLU A 99 13.88 -1.03 -9.66
N VAL A 100 13.79 -1.52 -10.90
CA VAL A 100 13.18 -2.81 -11.21
C VAL A 100 14.28 -3.81 -11.52
N HIS A 101 14.15 -5.02 -11.00
CA HIS A 101 15.05 -6.15 -11.26
C HIS A 101 14.28 -7.30 -11.92
N GLY A 102 14.98 -8.17 -12.65
CA GLY A 102 14.34 -9.27 -13.39
C GLY A 102 13.76 -8.83 -14.73
N THR A 103 13.11 -9.74 -15.46
CA THR A 103 12.48 -9.45 -16.76
C THR A 103 11.21 -10.27 -16.94
N GLY A 104 10.22 -9.73 -17.67
CA GLY A 104 8.96 -10.43 -17.90
C GLY A 104 8.22 -10.68 -16.58
N LYS A 105 7.82 -11.92 -16.32
CA LYS A 105 7.09 -12.31 -15.10
C LYS A 105 7.94 -12.25 -13.82
N ASP A 106 9.26 -12.18 -13.95
CA ASP A 106 10.18 -12.07 -12.82
C ASP A 106 10.54 -10.59 -12.50
N ALA A 107 9.96 -9.63 -13.23
CA ALA A 107 10.17 -8.21 -12.98
C ALA A 107 9.60 -7.83 -11.61
N ALA A 108 10.42 -7.25 -10.75
CA ALA A 108 10.01 -6.88 -9.39
C ALA A 108 10.72 -5.62 -8.89
N THR A 109 10.02 -4.83 -8.08
CA THR A 109 10.56 -3.74 -7.24
C THR A 109 11.14 -4.27 -5.92
N SER A 110 11.65 -5.51 -5.93
CA SER A 110 12.20 -6.19 -4.76
C SER A 110 13.29 -7.18 -5.15
N TYR A 111 14.07 -7.62 -4.17
CA TYR A 111 15.08 -8.66 -4.34
C TYR A 111 15.20 -9.54 -3.08
N TYR A 112 15.79 -10.72 -3.25
CA TYR A 112 16.03 -11.65 -2.14
C TYR A 112 17.41 -11.43 -1.51
N ALA A 113 17.43 -11.28 -0.18
CA ALA A 113 18.62 -11.31 0.65
C ALA A 113 18.99 -12.76 0.97
N VAL A 114 20.25 -13.13 0.74
CA VAL A 114 20.76 -14.50 0.88
C VAL A 114 22.11 -14.52 1.59
N ALA A 115 22.42 -15.66 2.23
CA ALA A 115 23.73 -15.95 2.78
C ALA A 115 24.43 -17.00 1.90
N VAL A 116 25.52 -16.60 1.24
CA VAL A 116 26.29 -17.45 0.32
C VAL A 116 27.51 -18.02 1.03
N VAL A 117 27.77 -19.31 0.83
CA VAL A 117 28.94 -20.01 1.36
C VAL A 117 29.62 -20.82 0.26
N LYS A 118 30.88 -21.20 0.48
CA LYS A 118 31.56 -22.19 -0.37
C LYS A 118 31.02 -23.59 -0.09
N LYS A 119 30.85 -24.38 -1.15
CA LYS A 119 30.47 -25.79 -1.08
C LYS A 119 31.53 -26.60 -0.34
N GLY A 120 31.11 -27.63 0.40
CA GLY A 120 32.01 -28.51 1.16
C GLY A 120 32.42 -28.01 2.55
N THR A 121 31.97 -26.83 2.98
CA THR A 121 32.26 -26.28 4.32
C THR A 121 31.43 -26.88 5.45
N GLY A 122 30.29 -27.52 5.14
CA GLY A 122 29.47 -28.32 6.07
C GLY A 122 28.62 -27.56 7.11
N PHE A 123 28.98 -26.34 7.49
CA PHE A 123 28.28 -25.60 8.56
C PHE A 123 26.89 -25.06 8.18
N THR A 124 25.98 -24.94 9.12
CA THR A 124 24.64 -24.38 8.90
C THR A 124 24.55 -22.95 9.45
N ILE A 125 23.39 -22.30 9.28
CA ILE A 125 23.09 -21.01 9.91
C ILE A 125 23.32 -21.02 11.44
N ARG A 126 23.10 -22.17 12.10
CA ARG A 126 23.25 -22.35 13.54
C ARG A 126 24.71 -22.32 14.02
N GLU A 127 25.65 -22.46 13.10
CA GLU A 127 27.09 -22.61 13.37
C GLU A 127 27.89 -21.39 12.88
N LEU A 128 27.23 -20.25 12.67
CA LEU A 128 27.85 -19.00 12.23
C LEU A 128 28.71 -18.33 13.32
N LYS A 129 28.49 -18.66 14.60
CA LYS A 129 29.29 -18.13 15.71
C LYS A 129 30.76 -18.51 15.54
N GLY A 130 31.64 -17.53 15.63
CA GLY A 130 33.09 -17.68 15.46
C GLY A 130 33.56 -17.80 14.00
N LYS A 131 32.65 -17.84 13.01
CA LYS A 131 33.03 -17.79 11.59
C LYS A 131 33.49 -16.39 11.17
N LYS A 132 34.04 -16.30 9.97
CA LYS A 132 34.42 -15.04 9.32
C LYS A 132 33.33 -14.59 8.36
N SER A 133 32.97 -13.30 8.36
CA SER A 133 31.84 -12.81 7.56
C SER A 133 32.18 -11.65 6.62
N CYS A 134 31.56 -11.65 5.44
CA CYS A 134 31.67 -10.59 4.43
C CYS A 134 30.31 -9.91 4.27
N HIS A 135 30.26 -8.60 4.48
CA HIS A 135 29.04 -7.80 4.45
C HIS A 135 29.12 -6.73 3.37
N THR A 136 28.00 -6.40 2.73
CA THR A 136 27.97 -5.34 1.70
C THR A 136 28.21 -3.94 2.25
N GLY A 137 27.99 -3.74 3.54
CA GLY A 137 28.17 -2.48 4.26
C GLY A 137 27.25 -2.37 5.47
N LEU A 138 27.65 -1.55 6.44
CA LEU A 138 26.83 -1.21 7.60
C LEU A 138 25.51 -0.58 7.13
N ASP A 139 24.42 -0.96 7.79
CA ASP A 139 23.05 -0.48 7.57
C ASP A 139 22.41 -0.88 6.24
N ARG A 140 23.08 -1.70 5.41
CA ARG A 140 22.48 -2.20 4.17
C ARG A 140 21.53 -3.37 4.41
N SER A 141 20.49 -3.47 3.60
CA SER A 141 19.40 -4.44 3.73
C SER A 141 19.93 -5.88 3.80
N ALA A 142 20.42 -6.41 2.68
CA ALA A 142 20.89 -7.80 2.63
C ALA A 142 22.26 -8.02 3.29
N GLY A 143 23.07 -6.97 3.46
CA GLY A 143 24.41 -7.09 4.01
C GLY A 143 24.48 -6.98 5.53
N TRP A 144 23.50 -6.33 6.16
CA TRP A 144 23.55 -6.03 7.60
C TRP A 144 22.19 -6.20 8.26
N VAL A 145 21.17 -5.46 7.84
CA VAL A 145 19.86 -5.44 8.52
C VAL A 145 19.24 -6.84 8.59
N ILE A 146 19.08 -7.50 7.44
CA ILE A 146 18.50 -8.83 7.37
C ILE A 146 19.36 -9.85 8.13
N PRO A 147 20.66 -10.02 7.87
CA PRO A 147 21.41 -11.07 8.53
C PRO A 147 21.52 -10.90 10.05
N ILE A 148 21.71 -9.67 10.54
CA ILE A 148 21.79 -9.44 11.99
C ILE A 148 20.42 -9.62 12.64
N GLY A 149 19.34 -9.15 12.00
CA GLY A 149 17.97 -9.37 12.44
C GLY A 149 17.61 -10.86 12.54
N THR A 150 17.92 -11.65 11.50
CA THR A 150 17.70 -13.11 11.49
C THR A 150 18.47 -13.81 12.62
N LEU A 151 19.73 -13.43 12.86
CA LEU A 151 20.52 -14.02 13.94
C LEU A 151 19.95 -13.73 15.34
N LEU A 152 19.40 -12.53 15.57
CA LEU A 152 18.71 -12.17 16.81
C LEU A 152 17.37 -12.90 16.96
N TYR A 153 16.59 -12.99 15.87
CA TYR A 153 15.29 -13.67 15.87
C TYR A 153 15.44 -15.15 16.26
N HIS A 154 16.43 -15.84 15.70
CA HIS A 154 16.76 -17.22 16.07
C HIS A 154 17.52 -17.36 17.39
N GLN A 155 17.76 -16.26 18.12
CA GLN A 155 18.48 -16.24 19.40
C GLN A 155 19.91 -16.83 19.32
N THR A 156 20.50 -16.81 18.12
CA THR A 156 21.89 -17.25 17.90
C THR A 156 22.87 -16.15 18.25
N LEU A 157 22.50 -14.90 17.99
CA LEU A 157 23.15 -13.70 18.49
C LEU A 157 22.41 -13.22 19.74
N SER A 158 23.15 -13.06 20.85
CA SER A 158 22.65 -12.37 22.05
C SER A 158 23.16 -10.94 22.02
N TRP A 159 22.28 -10.00 22.34
CA TRP A 159 22.61 -8.57 22.33
C TRP A 159 22.04 -7.88 23.55
N ASP A 160 22.94 -7.25 24.31
CA ASP A 160 22.59 -6.29 25.35
C ASP A 160 22.25 -4.93 24.72
N ARG A 161 20.99 -4.52 24.86
CA ARG A 161 20.44 -3.29 24.25
C ARG A 161 21.06 -2.00 24.81
N ASP A 162 21.82 -2.08 25.89
CA ASP A 162 22.59 -0.96 26.43
C ASP A 162 23.87 -0.68 25.63
N THR A 163 24.26 -1.60 24.73
CA THR A 163 25.42 -1.45 23.84
C THR A 163 25.01 -1.36 22.38
N PRO A 164 25.82 -0.74 21.49
CA PRO A 164 25.56 -0.77 20.06
C PRO A 164 25.55 -2.22 19.53
N ILE A 165 24.62 -2.54 18.63
CA ILE A 165 24.54 -3.87 17.99
C ILE A 165 25.86 -4.27 17.30
N THR A 166 26.62 -3.30 16.80
CA THR A 166 27.95 -3.52 16.21
C THR A 166 28.89 -4.24 17.17
N HIS A 167 28.80 -3.96 18.47
CA HIS A 167 29.61 -4.61 19.49
C HIS A 167 29.30 -6.09 19.64
N ALA A 168 28.00 -6.44 19.73
CA ALA A 168 27.58 -7.84 19.81
C ALA A 168 27.99 -8.62 18.56
N VAL A 169 27.85 -8.02 17.36
CA VAL A 169 28.28 -8.65 16.11
C VAL A 169 29.80 -8.83 16.06
N ALA A 170 30.57 -7.87 16.56
CA ALA A 170 32.04 -7.92 16.61
C ALA A 170 32.58 -9.02 17.54
N GLN A 171 31.79 -9.44 18.52
CA GLN A 171 32.07 -10.59 19.40
C GLN A 171 31.56 -11.91 18.83
N PHE A 172 30.50 -11.88 18.03
CA PHE A 172 29.89 -13.07 17.45
C PHE A 172 30.73 -13.69 16.33
N PHE A 173 31.21 -12.88 15.39
CA PHE A 173 32.11 -13.33 14.33
C PHE A 173 33.57 -13.19 14.76
N SER A 174 34.44 -14.12 14.36
CA SER A 174 35.87 -14.03 14.70
C SER A 174 36.58 -12.92 13.93
N ALA A 175 36.07 -12.56 12.75
CA ALA A 175 36.53 -11.45 11.93
C ALA A 175 35.46 -11.10 10.90
N SER A 176 35.32 -9.84 10.53
CA SER A 176 34.44 -9.45 9.45
C SER A 176 35.07 -8.42 8.52
N CYS A 177 34.48 -8.28 7.34
CA CYS A 177 34.53 -7.02 6.60
C CYS A 177 33.13 -6.41 6.54
N VAL A 178 32.95 -5.29 7.24
CA VAL A 178 31.72 -4.49 7.30
C VAL A 178 32.04 -3.06 6.89
N PRO A 179 31.99 -2.74 5.59
CA PRO A 179 32.24 -1.38 5.08
C PRO A 179 31.42 -0.31 5.83
N GLY A 180 32.07 0.70 6.37
CA GLY A 180 31.45 1.77 7.17
C GLY A 180 31.27 1.47 8.65
N ALA A 181 31.75 0.32 9.15
CA ALA A 181 31.76 0.03 10.59
C ALA A 181 32.62 1.02 11.38
N PRO A 182 32.27 1.30 12.65
CA PRO A 182 32.94 2.31 13.44
C PRO A 182 34.35 1.86 13.84
N ALA A 183 35.28 2.81 13.95
CA ALA A 183 36.70 2.53 14.16
C ALA A 183 37.00 1.85 15.53
N ASN A 184 36.11 1.99 16.51
CA ASN A 184 36.21 1.33 17.81
C ASN A 184 35.84 -0.16 17.79
N GLU A 185 35.37 -0.68 16.64
CA GLU A 185 35.08 -2.12 16.45
C GLU A 185 36.01 -2.74 15.41
N PRO A 186 37.33 -2.90 15.72
CA PRO A 186 38.33 -3.31 14.73
C PRO A 186 38.08 -4.71 14.15
N ASN A 187 37.38 -5.59 14.86
CA ASN A 187 37.00 -6.91 14.36
C ASN A 187 36.07 -6.83 13.15
N LEU A 188 35.20 -5.82 13.08
CA LEU A 188 34.28 -5.62 11.95
C LEU A 188 34.99 -5.18 10.68
N CYS A 189 36.18 -4.60 10.80
CA CYS A 189 36.99 -4.12 9.69
C CYS A 189 38.22 -5.00 9.42
N ARG A 190 38.37 -6.12 10.13
CA ARG A 190 39.58 -6.94 10.14
C ARG A 190 39.88 -7.55 8.78
N LEU A 191 38.85 -8.00 8.06
CA LEU A 191 38.97 -8.64 6.75
C LEU A 191 38.92 -7.66 5.57
N CYS A 192 38.58 -6.39 5.80
CA CYS A 192 38.49 -5.43 4.71
C CYS A 192 39.86 -5.11 4.11
N LEU A 193 39.91 -5.05 2.78
CA LEU A 193 41.07 -4.55 2.05
C LEU A 193 41.24 -3.03 2.24
N GLY A 194 42.47 -2.56 2.06
CA GLY A 194 42.87 -1.16 2.23
C GLY A 194 43.70 -0.92 3.49
N THR A 195 44.29 0.26 3.58
CA THR A 195 45.14 0.71 4.70
C THR A 195 44.72 2.10 5.17
N GLY A 196 45.05 2.44 6.42
CA GLY A 196 44.73 3.74 7.01
C GLY A 196 43.23 4.08 6.91
N ALA A 197 42.93 5.32 6.49
CA ALA A 197 41.56 5.83 6.36
C ALA A 197 40.73 5.14 5.26
N GLN A 198 41.36 4.40 4.34
CA GLN A 198 40.66 3.66 3.28
C GLN A 198 40.25 2.25 3.72
N LYS A 199 40.85 1.73 4.79
CA LYS A 199 40.47 0.43 5.35
C LYS A 199 39.03 0.53 5.86
N CYS A 200 38.18 -0.40 5.42
CA CYS A 200 36.76 -0.44 5.81
C CYS A 200 35.90 0.72 5.26
N SER A 201 36.38 1.45 4.25
CA SER A 201 35.59 2.50 3.59
C SER A 201 34.31 1.95 2.95
N ARG A 202 33.21 2.74 2.95
CA ARG A 202 31.97 2.42 2.23
C ARG A 202 32.15 2.30 0.71
N THR A 203 33.27 2.79 0.18
CA THR A 203 33.67 2.67 -1.24
C THR A 203 34.88 1.74 -1.44
N GLY A 204 35.24 0.97 -0.40
CA GLY A 204 36.39 0.06 -0.45
C GLY A 204 36.17 -1.17 -1.34
N PRO A 205 37.22 -1.95 -1.65
CA PRO A 205 37.15 -3.06 -2.62
C PRO A 205 36.19 -4.20 -2.24
N TYR A 206 35.99 -4.44 -0.94
CA TYR A 206 35.04 -5.43 -0.43
C TYR A 206 33.65 -4.83 -0.11
N SER A 207 33.38 -3.61 -0.55
CA SER A 207 32.07 -2.98 -0.40
C SER A 207 31.08 -3.38 -1.49
N GLY A 208 29.79 -3.28 -1.16
CA GLY A 208 28.71 -3.67 -2.07
C GLY A 208 28.59 -5.18 -2.27
N TYR A 209 27.67 -5.59 -3.14
CA TYR A 209 27.38 -7.01 -3.35
C TYR A 209 28.56 -7.73 -3.98
N SER A 210 29.14 -7.16 -5.05
CA SER A 210 30.33 -7.73 -5.70
C SER A 210 31.53 -7.81 -4.75
N GLY A 211 31.79 -6.77 -3.95
CA GLY A 211 32.91 -6.76 -3.02
C GLY A 211 32.75 -7.77 -1.88
N ALA A 212 31.56 -7.89 -1.29
CA ALA A 212 31.29 -8.88 -0.25
C ALA A 212 31.42 -10.32 -0.78
N PHE A 213 30.98 -10.57 -2.02
CA PHE A 213 31.20 -11.85 -2.68
C PHE A 213 32.68 -12.10 -3.00
N GLN A 214 33.42 -11.07 -3.41
CA GLN A 214 34.87 -11.17 -3.63
C GLN A 214 35.60 -11.54 -2.33
N CYS A 215 35.21 -10.97 -1.19
CA CYS A 215 35.72 -11.34 0.13
C CYS A 215 35.53 -12.84 0.45
N LEU A 216 34.40 -13.43 0.07
CA LEU A 216 34.17 -14.87 0.19
C LEU A 216 35.02 -15.65 -0.83
N LYS A 217 35.05 -15.21 -2.09
CA LYS A 217 35.80 -15.85 -3.19
C LYS A 217 37.28 -15.95 -2.86
N ASP A 218 37.88 -14.88 -2.35
CA ASP A 218 39.28 -14.81 -1.90
C ASP A 218 39.58 -15.68 -0.67
N GLY A 219 38.54 -16.21 0.00
CA GLY A 219 38.68 -17.01 1.22
C GLY A 219 39.01 -16.17 2.45
N ALA A 220 38.79 -14.84 2.39
CA ALA A 220 38.93 -13.97 3.54
C ALA A 220 37.82 -14.24 4.57
N GLY A 221 36.58 -14.42 4.09
CA GLY A 221 35.42 -14.83 4.91
C GLY A 221 34.87 -16.21 4.56
N ASP A 222 34.08 -16.77 5.49
CA ASP A 222 33.42 -18.07 5.35
C ASP A 222 32.00 -17.94 4.76
N VAL A 223 31.35 -16.79 4.99
CA VAL A 223 30.00 -16.46 4.51
C VAL A 223 29.95 -15.04 3.95
N ALA A 224 29.23 -14.84 2.84
CA ALA A 224 28.90 -13.52 2.31
C ALA A 224 27.40 -13.27 2.36
N PHE A 225 27.01 -12.13 2.93
CA PHE A 225 25.62 -11.68 2.97
C PHE A 225 25.35 -10.73 1.81
N VAL A 226 24.58 -11.18 0.81
CA VAL A 226 24.42 -10.51 -0.48
C VAL A 226 23.01 -10.70 -1.05
N LYS A 227 22.71 -10.15 -2.23
CA LYS A 227 21.46 -10.42 -2.96
C LYS A 227 21.58 -11.71 -3.79
N HIS A 228 20.44 -12.34 -4.11
CA HIS A 228 20.37 -13.59 -4.87
C HIS A 228 21.09 -13.60 -6.23
N THR A 229 21.15 -12.47 -6.93
CA THR A 229 21.80 -12.41 -8.26
C THR A 229 23.33 -12.30 -8.19
N THR A 230 23.92 -12.04 -7.02
CA THR A 230 25.33 -11.67 -6.88
C THR A 230 26.30 -12.69 -7.45
N VAL A 231 26.07 -13.99 -7.20
CA VAL A 231 26.96 -15.06 -7.70
C VAL A 231 26.90 -15.12 -9.23
N LEU A 232 25.70 -15.05 -9.80
CA LEU A 232 25.49 -15.11 -11.26
C LEU A 232 26.04 -13.86 -11.98
N GLU A 233 26.03 -12.70 -11.33
CA GLU A 233 26.58 -11.45 -11.88
C GLU A 233 28.11 -11.41 -11.89
N ASN A 234 28.78 -12.13 -10.98
CA ASN A 234 30.22 -12.02 -10.77
C ASN A 234 31.01 -13.28 -11.14
N ASP A 235 30.39 -14.47 -11.08
CA ASP A 235 31.07 -15.75 -11.36
C ASP A 235 30.11 -16.84 -11.86
N PRO A 236 29.37 -16.60 -12.95
CA PRO A 236 28.33 -17.53 -13.42
C PRO A 236 28.87 -18.91 -13.82
N SER A 237 30.11 -19.00 -14.31
CA SER A 237 30.76 -20.26 -14.71
C SER A 237 31.13 -21.15 -13.53
N GLU A 238 31.25 -20.57 -12.34
CA GLU A 238 31.73 -21.27 -11.13
C GLU A 238 30.68 -21.28 -10.03
N LYS A 239 29.42 -21.00 -10.38
CA LYS A 239 28.30 -20.94 -9.45
C LYS A 239 28.13 -22.22 -8.61
N ASP A 240 28.48 -23.38 -9.18
CA ASP A 240 28.40 -24.69 -8.53
C ASP A 240 29.40 -24.88 -7.37
N LYS A 241 30.38 -23.97 -7.23
CA LYS A 241 31.29 -23.91 -6.07
C LYS A 241 30.65 -23.26 -4.84
N TYR A 242 29.46 -22.69 -4.98
CA TYR A 242 28.78 -21.95 -3.92
C TYR A 242 27.39 -22.54 -3.61
N GLU A 243 26.93 -22.32 -2.39
CA GLU A 243 25.62 -22.74 -1.89
C GLU A 243 24.99 -21.62 -1.06
N LEU A 244 23.67 -21.65 -0.92
CA LEU A 244 22.90 -20.78 -0.02
C LEU A 244 22.73 -21.47 1.33
N LEU A 245 22.88 -20.71 2.42
CA LEU A 245 22.41 -21.12 3.75
C LEU A 245 20.95 -20.70 3.93
N CYS A 246 20.07 -21.67 4.18
CA CYS A 246 18.65 -21.44 4.39
C CYS A 246 18.34 -21.27 5.89
N GLU A 247 17.26 -20.54 6.21
CA GLU A 247 16.86 -20.30 7.60
C GLU A 247 16.43 -21.59 8.34
N ASP A 248 15.91 -22.58 7.61
CA ASP A 248 15.56 -23.90 8.14
C ASP A 248 16.79 -24.75 8.54
N GLY A 249 18.00 -24.25 8.29
CA GLY A 249 19.27 -24.93 8.55
C GLY A 249 19.75 -25.79 7.39
N SER A 250 18.98 -25.90 6.29
CA SER A 250 19.41 -26.60 5.09
C SER A 250 20.36 -25.74 4.23
N ARG A 251 20.89 -26.37 3.19
CA ARG A 251 21.68 -25.72 2.14
C ARG A 251 21.07 -26.02 0.79
N LYS A 252 21.05 -25.04 -0.12
CA LYS A 252 20.54 -25.22 -1.48
C LYS A 252 21.45 -24.58 -2.54
N PRO A 253 21.38 -25.02 -3.80
CA PRO A 253 22.05 -24.34 -4.92
C PRO A 253 21.65 -22.87 -5.02
N VAL A 254 22.53 -22.03 -5.57
CA VAL A 254 22.36 -20.57 -5.65
C VAL A 254 21.13 -20.14 -6.47
N GLU A 255 20.66 -20.98 -7.36
CA GLU A 255 19.47 -20.77 -8.19
C GLU A 255 18.16 -21.00 -7.44
N LYS A 256 18.20 -21.74 -6.33
CA LYS A 256 17.02 -22.05 -5.51
C LYS A 256 16.70 -20.95 -4.49
N TYR A 257 17.06 -19.70 -4.78
CA TYR A 257 16.87 -18.57 -3.87
C TYR A 257 15.41 -18.32 -3.51
N HIS A 258 14.45 -18.59 -4.41
CA HIS A 258 13.01 -18.51 -4.07
C HIS A 258 12.59 -19.46 -2.94
N GLU A 259 13.27 -20.61 -2.82
CA GLU A 259 13.05 -21.58 -1.74
C GLU A 259 14.02 -21.40 -0.56
N CYS A 260 15.06 -20.58 -0.70
CA CYS A 260 16.15 -20.43 0.25
C CYS A 260 16.69 -19.00 0.24
N HIS A 261 16.05 -18.14 1.01
CA HIS A 261 16.43 -16.75 1.26
C HIS A 261 16.09 -16.41 2.70
N TRP A 262 16.66 -15.31 3.19
CA TRP A 262 16.38 -14.83 4.56
C TRP A 262 15.30 -13.75 4.57
N ALA A 263 15.20 -12.96 3.49
CA ALA A 263 14.09 -12.03 3.31
C ALA A 263 13.93 -11.64 1.84
N LYS A 264 12.71 -11.31 1.44
CA LYS A 264 12.43 -10.50 0.26
C LYS A 264 12.35 -9.02 0.71
N VAL A 265 13.18 -8.16 0.14
CA VAL A 265 13.30 -6.75 0.54
C VAL A 265 13.03 -5.81 -0.64
N ALA A 266 12.55 -4.61 -0.35
CA ALA A 266 12.34 -3.58 -1.35
C ALA A 266 13.62 -3.25 -2.13
N ALA A 267 13.47 -2.94 -3.42
CA ALA A 267 14.56 -2.55 -4.28
C ALA A 267 15.24 -1.24 -3.82
N HIS A 268 16.33 -0.90 -4.50
CA HIS A 268 16.93 0.42 -4.32
C HIS A 268 15.97 1.46 -4.91
N ALA A 269 15.90 2.64 -4.28
CA ALA A 269 15.02 3.71 -4.72
C ALA A 269 15.72 5.05 -4.71
N VAL A 270 15.37 5.86 -5.71
CA VAL A 270 15.70 7.27 -5.76
C VAL A 270 14.85 8.00 -4.73
N VAL A 271 15.50 8.65 -3.77
CA VAL A 271 14.84 9.46 -2.76
C VAL A 271 14.99 10.95 -3.06
N THR A 272 14.00 11.72 -2.63
CA THR A 272 14.05 13.18 -2.64
C THR A 272 13.27 13.76 -1.45
N ARG A 273 13.24 15.09 -1.31
CA ARG A 273 12.49 15.77 -0.26
C ARG A 273 10.98 15.52 -0.40
N SER A 274 10.30 15.43 0.73
CA SER A 274 8.84 15.27 0.73
C SER A 274 8.10 16.53 0.28
N VAL A 275 8.71 17.72 0.49
CA VAL A 275 8.23 19.03 0.07
C VAL A 275 9.24 19.62 -0.93
N ASP A 276 8.75 20.18 -2.04
CA ASP A 276 9.57 20.77 -3.11
C ASP A 276 10.69 19.86 -3.65
N GLY A 277 10.50 18.54 -3.58
CA GLY A 277 11.50 17.54 -3.98
C GLY A 277 11.62 17.30 -5.48
N ARG A 278 10.86 18.02 -6.33
CA ARG A 278 11.01 17.93 -7.79
C ARG A 278 10.83 16.52 -8.35
N ALA A 279 9.89 15.76 -7.78
CA ALA A 279 9.68 14.35 -8.11
C ALA A 279 9.28 14.13 -9.58
N ASP A 280 8.49 15.05 -10.15
CA ASP A 280 8.10 15.02 -11.56
C ASP A 280 9.31 15.27 -12.49
N GLU A 281 10.19 16.21 -12.14
CA GLU A 281 11.43 16.46 -12.88
C GLU A 281 12.40 15.28 -12.82
N ILE A 282 12.58 14.68 -11.64
CA ILE A 282 13.41 13.50 -11.45
C ILE A 282 12.88 12.34 -12.30
N TRP A 283 11.57 12.06 -12.23
CA TRP A 283 10.95 11.03 -13.05
C TRP A 283 11.08 11.32 -14.55
N SER A 284 10.83 12.55 -14.98
CA SER A 284 10.95 12.98 -16.38
C SER A 284 12.37 12.77 -16.90
N PHE A 285 13.40 13.16 -16.12
CA PHE A 285 14.79 12.93 -16.50
C PHE A 285 15.13 11.44 -16.58
N LEU A 286 14.80 10.66 -15.55
CA LEU A 286 15.17 9.25 -15.46
C LEU A 286 14.46 8.39 -16.50
N SER A 287 13.19 8.65 -16.78
CA SER A 287 12.44 7.93 -17.83
C SER A 287 13.03 8.19 -19.23
N GLN A 288 13.44 9.43 -19.53
CA GLN A 288 14.14 9.75 -20.77
C GLN A 288 15.54 9.09 -20.83
N ALA A 289 16.29 9.12 -19.73
CA ALA A 289 17.60 8.48 -19.64
C ALA A 289 17.50 6.96 -19.81
N GLU A 290 16.49 6.31 -19.22
CA GLU A 290 16.22 4.89 -19.36
C GLU A 290 15.84 4.54 -20.81
N ALA A 291 14.92 5.30 -21.42
CA ALA A 291 14.50 5.06 -22.81
C ALA A 291 15.68 5.13 -23.79
N LYS A 292 16.66 6.01 -23.54
CA LYS A 292 17.83 6.20 -24.41
C LYS A 292 19.00 5.26 -24.08
N TYR A 293 19.29 5.05 -22.80
CA TYR A 293 20.52 4.41 -22.30
C TYR A 293 20.27 3.18 -21.41
N GLY A 294 19.03 2.71 -21.32
CA GLY A 294 18.65 1.53 -20.54
C GLY A 294 19.29 0.23 -21.02
N LYS A 295 18.90 -0.88 -20.39
CA LYS A 295 19.60 -2.18 -20.50
C LYS A 295 19.79 -2.70 -21.94
N ASN A 296 18.78 -2.48 -22.79
CA ASN A 296 18.77 -2.95 -24.18
C ASN A 296 19.22 -1.89 -25.20
N SER A 297 19.70 -0.73 -24.74
CA SER A 297 20.18 0.33 -25.63
C SER A 297 21.38 -0.14 -26.45
N LYS A 298 21.54 0.37 -27.68
CA LYS A 298 22.73 0.16 -28.52
C LYS A 298 23.77 1.27 -28.36
N GLU A 299 23.47 2.29 -27.55
CA GLU A 299 24.36 3.41 -27.28
C GLU A 299 25.63 2.97 -26.55
N SER A 300 26.71 3.75 -26.69
CA SER A 300 27.97 3.48 -26.00
C SER A 300 27.87 3.69 -24.49
N PHE A 301 27.12 4.72 -24.07
CA PHE A 301 26.81 4.94 -22.66
C PHE A 301 25.70 3.99 -22.21
N LYS A 302 25.86 3.37 -21.03
CA LYS A 302 24.89 2.49 -20.40
C LYS A 302 24.49 3.03 -19.04
N LEU A 303 23.18 3.09 -18.77
CA LEU A 303 22.66 3.57 -17.50
C LEU A 303 22.89 2.56 -16.36
N PHE A 304 22.64 1.27 -16.63
CA PHE A 304 22.72 0.17 -15.65
C PHE A 304 23.99 -0.67 -15.78
N SER A 305 25.09 -0.09 -16.25
CA SER A 305 26.42 -0.73 -16.14
C SER A 305 27.50 0.35 -16.18
N SER A 306 28.72 0.04 -15.78
CA SER A 306 29.84 0.97 -15.90
C SER A 306 31.18 0.29 -16.13
N PRO A 307 32.08 0.87 -16.94
CA PRO A 307 33.48 0.45 -16.99
C PRO A 307 34.29 0.93 -15.78
N TYR A 308 33.77 1.88 -14.99
CA TYR A 308 34.50 2.48 -13.85
C TYR A 308 34.32 1.72 -12.54
N GLY A 309 33.47 0.69 -12.52
CA GLY A 309 33.15 -0.07 -11.31
C GLY A 309 31.76 -0.70 -11.39
N LYS A 310 31.29 -1.21 -10.26
CA LYS A 310 29.99 -1.85 -10.12
C LYS A 310 29.00 -0.92 -9.44
N ASP A 311 27.73 -1.01 -9.85
CA ASP A 311 26.59 -0.37 -9.18
C ASP A 311 26.74 1.15 -9.00
N LEU A 312 27.28 1.84 -10.01
CA LEU A 312 27.49 3.29 -9.98
C LEU A 312 26.21 4.02 -10.43
N LEU A 313 25.69 4.95 -9.60
CA LEU A 313 24.39 5.62 -9.70
C LEU A 313 23.19 4.71 -9.45
N PHE A 314 23.14 3.57 -10.14
CA PHE A 314 22.08 2.56 -10.08
C PHE A 314 22.69 1.18 -10.06
N LYS A 315 21.93 0.17 -9.61
CA LYS A 315 22.38 -1.21 -9.63
C LYS A 315 22.64 -1.68 -11.06
N ASP A 316 23.72 -2.45 -11.26
CA ASP A 316 24.01 -3.03 -12.57
C ASP A 316 22.96 -4.08 -13.00
N SER A 317 22.22 -4.60 -12.02
CA SER A 317 21.13 -5.55 -12.20
C SER A 317 19.78 -4.92 -12.52
N ALA A 318 19.66 -3.60 -12.43
CA ALA A 318 18.43 -2.91 -12.77
C ALA A 318 18.12 -3.04 -14.26
N THR A 319 16.84 -3.18 -14.58
CA THR A 319 16.36 -3.33 -15.96
C THR A 319 15.67 -2.09 -16.47
N ASN A 320 14.94 -1.42 -15.59
CA ASN A 320 14.16 -0.22 -15.84
C ASN A 320 13.83 0.48 -14.51
N PHE A 321 13.12 1.60 -14.60
CA PHE A 321 12.55 2.28 -13.46
C PHE A 321 11.03 2.16 -13.43
N ILE A 322 10.46 2.28 -12.24
CA ILE A 322 9.04 2.54 -12.08
C ILE A 322 8.83 3.72 -11.14
N ARG A 323 7.87 4.58 -11.51
CA ARG A 323 7.49 5.72 -10.70
C ARG A 323 6.78 5.24 -9.44
N VAL A 324 7.24 5.71 -8.29
CA VAL A 324 6.62 5.38 -7.01
C VAL A 324 5.34 6.22 -6.82
N PRO A 325 4.21 5.64 -6.36
CA PRO A 325 2.97 6.37 -6.07
C PRO A 325 3.18 7.53 -5.10
N ARG A 326 2.40 8.60 -5.26
CA ARG A 326 2.61 9.86 -4.52
C ARG A 326 2.50 9.73 -2.99
N LEU A 327 1.58 8.89 -2.53
CA LEU A 327 1.32 8.61 -1.11
C LEU A 327 2.37 7.67 -0.48
N MET A 328 3.26 7.07 -1.28
CA MET A 328 4.32 6.20 -0.77
C MET A 328 5.33 7.01 0.04
N ASP A 329 5.51 6.61 1.30
CA ASP A 329 6.64 7.01 2.13
C ASP A 329 7.61 5.85 2.33
N ALA A 330 8.68 6.07 3.09
CA ALA A 330 9.65 5.02 3.34
C ALA A 330 9.06 3.83 4.10
N GLN A 331 8.11 4.05 5.01
CA GLN A 331 7.53 2.97 5.80
C GLN A 331 6.65 2.05 4.96
N PHE A 332 5.83 2.61 4.06
CA PHE A 332 5.12 1.81 3.06
C PHE A 332 6.07 1.11 2.11
N TYR A 333 7.06 1.84 1.56
CA TYR A 333 7.98 1.30 0.56
C TYR A 333 8.78 0.10 1.09
N LEU A 334 9.21 0.20 2.34
CA LEU A 334 9.98 -0.84 3.01
C LEU A 334 9.12 -1.99 3.55
N GLY A 335 7.85 -1.70 3.87
CA GLY A 335 6.93 -2.63 4.51
C GLY A 335 7.17 -2.78 6.02
N TYR A 336 6.10 -3.12 6.74
CA TYR A 336 6.08 -3.17 8.21
C TYR A 336 7.14 -4.11 8.80
N GLN A 337 7.29 -5.32 8.25
CA GLN A 337 8.21 -6.33 8.80
C GLN A 337 9.67 -5.86 8.74
N TYR A 338 10.09 -5.34 7.59
CA TYR A 338 11.45 -4.81 7.43
C TYR A 338 11.66 -3.55 8.28
N TRP A 339 10.65 -2.67 8.34
CA TRP A 339 10.67 -1.47 9.18
C TRP A 339 10.85 -1.82 10.66
N ALA A 340 10.03 -2.73 11.18
CA ALA A 340 10.11 -3.21 12.55
C ALA A 340 11.45 -3.92 12.83
N ALA A 341 11.96 -4.69 11.87
CA ALA A 341 13.27 -5.33 11.97
C ALA A 341 14.39 -4.29 12.12
N ILE A 342 14.44 -3.25 11.27
CA ILE A 342 15.44 -2.17 11.40
C ILE A 342 15.30 -1.47 12.76
N GLN A 343 14.09 -1.10 13.15
CA GLN A 343 13.86 -0.44 14.44
C GLN A 343 14.36 -1.29 15.61
N SER A 344 14.16 -2.60 15.53
CA SER A 344 14.59 -3.53 16.57
C SER A 344 16.10 -3.60 16.75
N LEU A 345 16.89 -3.26 15.72
CA LEU A 345 18.37 -3.24 15.73
C LEU A 345 18.96 -1.94 16.29
N ARG A 346 18.13 -0.95 16.61
CA ARG A 346 18.59 0.31 17.19
C ARG A 346 18.61 0.25 18.71
N PRO A 347 19.60 0.90 19.37
CA PRO A 347 19.59 1.06 20.81
C PRO A 347 18.27 1.70 21.24
N VAL A 348 17.61 1.10 22.23
CA VAL A 348 16.38 1.67 22.79
C VAL A 348 16.84 2.68 23.84
N ALA A 349 16.24 3.88 23.86
CA ALA A 349 16.41 4.76 25.02
C ALA A 349 16.03 3.97 26.29
N PRO A 350 16.72 4.14 27.44
CA PRO A 350 16.45 3.36 28.64
C PRO A 350 14.96 3.35 28.96
N ARG A 351 14.31 2.17 28.95
CA ARG A 351 12.90 2.05 29.32
C ARG A 351 12.81 2.20 30.83
N GLU A 352 12.27 3.32 31.30
CA GLU A 352 12.01 3.57 32.73
C GLU A 352 10.82 2.75 33.29
N THR A 353 10.17 1.87 32.52
CA THR A 353 8.98 1.13 33.00
C THR A 353 8.94 -0.34 32.53
N PRO A 354 8.34 -1.25 33.34
CA PRO A 354 8.08 -2.62 32.93
C PRO A 354 7.28 -2.65 31.63
N VAL A 355 7.48 -3.66 30.79
CA VAL A 355 6.74 -3.83 29.53
C VAL A 355 5.24 -3.87 29.83
N ALA A 356 4.57 -2.74 29.63
CA ALA A 356 3.12 -2.65 29.75
C ALA A 356 2.50 -3.69 28.81
N PRO A 357 1.39 -4.35 29.21
CA PRO A 357 0.70 -5.30 28.34
C PRO A 357 0.35 -4.62 27.02
N LEU A 358 0.61 -5.30 25.89
CA LEU A 358 0.37 -4.79 24.55
C LEU A 358 -1.12 -4.47 24.35
N LYS A 359 -1.48 -3.20 24.48
CA LYS A 359 -2.83 -2.71 24.21
C LYS A 359 -3.13 -2.81 22.72
N VAL A 360 -4.38 -3.09 22.37
CA VAL A 360 -4.86 -2.97 20.99
C VAL A 360 -5.21 -1.50 20.73
N LYS A 361 -4.56 -0.89 19.74
CA LYS A 361 -4.90 0.48 19.29
C LYS A 361 -6.02 0.45 18.26
N TRP A 362 -7.24 0.80 18.65
CA TRP A 362 -8.37 0.90 17.74
C TRP A 362 -8.34 2.21 16.95
N CYS A 363 -8.46 2.15 15.63
CA CYS A 363 -8.45 3.34 14.79
C CYS A 363 -9.86 3.92 14.61
N THR A 364 -9.99 5.24 14.78
CA THR A 364 -11.24 6.00 14.66
C THR A 364 -11.11 7.08 13.59
N VAL A 365 -12.16 7.32 12.82
CA VAL A 365 -12.15 8.25 11.68
C VAL A 365 -12.89 9.57 11.94
N SER A 366 -13.40 9.78 13.15
CA SER A 366 -14.10 11.01 13.52
C SER A 366 -13.89 11.36 15.00
N LYS A 367 -14.25 12.58 15.38
CA LYS A 367 -14.23 13.02 16.78
C LYS A 367 -15.21 12.23 17.64
N ASP A 368 -16.38 11.90 17.09
CA ASP A 368 -17.42 11.16 17.80
C ASP A 368 -17.01 9.70 18.00
N GLU A 369 -16.41 9.08 16.97
CA GLU A 369 -15.82 7.75 17.12
C GLU A 369 -14.67 7.74 18.13
N LYS A 370 -13.81 8.77 18.10
CA LYS A 370 -12.73 8.91 19.07
C LYS A 370 -13.26 9.02 20.50
N ALA A 371 -14.29 9.83 20.73
CA ALA A 371 -14.92 9.97 22.03
C ALA A 371 -15.50 8.64 22.53
N LYS A 372 -16.28 7.94 21.69
CA LYS A 372 -16.80 6.60 22.02
C LYS A 372 -15.68 5.58 22.26
N CYS A 373 -14.59 5.64 21.49
CA CYS A 373 -13.43 4.80 21.69
C CYS A 373 -12.75 5.10 23.03
N ASP A 374 -12.64 6.37 23.42
CA ASP A 374 -12.03 6.76 24.69
C ASP A 374 -12.85 6.28 25.89
N GLU A 375 -14.18 6.33 25.79
CA GLU A 375 -15.07 5.70 26.76
C GLU A 375 -14.83 4.18 26.85
N TRP A 376 -14.76 3.51 25.70
CA TRP A 376 -14.46 2.09 25.63
C TRP A 376 -13.08 1.77 26.25
N SER A 377 -12.07 2.58 25.93
CA SER A 377 -10.71 2.49 26.47
C SER A 377 -10.72 2.57 27.99
N GLY A 378 -11.45 3.53 28.56
CA GLY A 378 -11.61 3.73 30.00
C GLY A 378 -12.21 2.54 30.74
N VAL A 379 -13.10 1.79 30.10
CA VAL A 379 -13.74 0.60 30.69
C VAL A 379 -13.09 -0.73 30.27
N SER A 380 -12.14 -0.71 29.34
CA SER A 380 -11.55 -1.91 28.73
C SER A 380 -10.71 -2.76 29.70
N GLY A 381 -10.36 -2.24 30.87
CA GLY A 381 -9.37 -2.87 31.77
C GLY A 381 -7.94 -2.73 31.27
N GLY A 382 -7.68 -1.71 30.44
CA GLY A 382 -6.36 -1.43 29.89
C GLY A 382 -5.98 -2.27 28.66
N SER A 383 -6.92 -2.99 28.05
CA SER A 383 -6.66 -3.80 26.85
C SER A 383 -6.77 -3.02 25.54
N LEU A 384 -7.39 -1.84 25.57
CA LEU A 384 -7.67 -1.00 24.41
C LEU A 384 -7.02 0.38 24.59
N ASP A 385 -6.62 0.97 23.47
CA ASP A 385 -6.26 2.39 23.33
C ASP A 385 -6.79 2.90 21.97
N CYS A 386 -6.78 4.21 21.75
CA CYS A 386 -7.43 4.80 20.58
C CYS A 386 -6.44 5.61 19.73
N ALA A 387 -6.42 5.30 18.43
CA ALA A 387 -5.74 6.09 17.41
C ALA A 387 -6.79 6.83 16.58
N VAL A 388 -6.48 8.05 16.13
CA VAL A 388 -7.36 8.84 15.26
C VAL A 388 -6.73 9.04 13.89
N ALA A 389 -7.55 9.00 12.85
CA ALA A 389 -7.20 9.35 11.48
C ALA A 389 -8.28 10.25 10.87
N GLU A 390 -7.98 10.90 9.74
CA GLU A 390 -8.93 11.80 9.07
C GLU A 390 -9.91 11.05 8.17
N THR A 391 -9.46 9.94 7.57
CA THR A 391 -10.26 9.08 6.71
C THR A 391 -10.08 7.60 7.04
N THR A 392 -10.97 6.76 6.51
CA THR A 392 -10.85 5.30 6.61
C THR A 392 -9.57 4.77 5.97
N GLU A 393 -9.15 5.33 4.83
CA GLU A 393 -7.89 4.96 4.18
C GLU A 393 -6.69 5.37 5.02
N ASP A 394 -6.73 6.52 5.71
CA ASP A 394 -5.68 6.89 6.67
C ASP A 394 -5.62 5.95 7.87
N CYS A 395 -6.78 5.42 8.32
CA CYS A 395 -6.79 4.38 9.33
C CYS A 395 -6.18 3.07 8.83
N ILE A 396 -6.50 2.63 7.60
CA ILE A 396 -5.85 1.47 6.98
C ILE A 396 -4.34 1.70 6.89
N ALA A 397 -3.91 2.88 6.44
CA ALA A 397 -2.52 3.27 6.38
C ALA A 397 -1.82 3.19 7.74
N LYS A 398 -2.43 3.73 8.80
CA LYS A 398 -1.92 3.64 10.18
C LYS A 398 -1.82 2.20 10.67
N ILE A 399 -2.78 1.35 10.32
CA ILE A 399 -2.72 -0.08 10.68
C ILE A 399 -1.60 -0.77 9.90
N THR A 400 -1.46 -0.53 8.60
CA THR A 400 -0.36 -1.08 7.80
C THR A 400 1.01 -0.65 8.32
N LYS A 401 1.13 0.59 8.83
CA LYS A 401 2.37 1.14 9.40
C LYS A 401 2.66 0.70 10.84
N GLY A 402 1.65 0.25 11.60
CA GLY A 402 1.83 -0.10 13.01
C GLY A 402 1.46 0.99 14.02
N ASP A 403 0.92 2.11 13.55
CA ASP A 403 0.46 3.22 14.40
C ASP A 403 -0.91 2.95 15.03
N ALA A 404 -1.70 2.08 14.39
CA ALA A 404 -2.93 1.50 14.91
C ALA A 404 -2.92 -0.03 14.70
N ASP A 405 -3.87 -0.75 15.27
CA ASP A 405 -3.93 -2.22 15.20
C ASP A 405 -5.19 -2.75 14.51
N ALA A 406 -6.34 -2.11 14.68
CA ALA A 406 -7.61 -2.63 14.16
C ALA A 406 -8.65 -1.54 13.87
N ILE A 407 -9.59 -1.86 12.97
CA ILE A 407 -10.75 -1.05 12.62
C ILE A 407 -11.84 -1.96 12.01
N SER A 408 -13.12 -1.62 12.19
CA SER A 408 -14.23 -2.26 11.47
C SER A 408 -14.48 -1.54 10.14
N LEU A 409 -14.54 -2.30 9.04
CA LEU A 409 -14.62 -1.78 7.68
C LEU A 409 -15.79 -2.40 6.91
N ASP A 410 -16.43 -1.64 6.04
CA ASP A 410 -17.32 -2.21 5.03
C ASP A 410 -16.53 -3.04 4.00
N GLY A 411 -17.24 -3.92 3.27
CA GLY A 411 -16.62 -4.82 2.30
C GLY A 411 -15.76 -4.14 1.23
N GLY A 412 -16.05 -2.89 0.84
CA GLY A 412 -15.23 -2.14 -0.11
C GLY A 412 -13.86 -1.79 0.48
N TYR A 413 -13.82 -1.31 1.73
CA TYR A 413 -12.55 -1.04 2.41
C TYR A 413 -11.85 -2.31 2.90
N VAL A 414 -12.55 -3.43 3.11
CA VAL A 414 -11.92 -4.74 3.35
C VAL A 414 -11.11 -5.18 2.12
N TYR A 415 -11.56 -4.87 0.89
CA TYR A 415 -10.75 -5.08 -0.31
C TYR A 415 -9.46 -4.25 -0.27
N THR A 416 -9.56 -2.94 -0.02
CA THR A 416 -8.38 -2.06 0.07
C THR A 416 -7.42 -2.50 1.18
N ALA A 417 -7.93 -2.79 2.38
CA ALA A 417 -7.16 -3.29 3.50
C ALA A 417 -6.47 -4.62 3.18
N GLY A 418 -7.18 -5.53 2.52
CA GLY A 418 -6.65 -6.82 2.07
C GLY A 418 -5.50 -6.69 1.07
N THR A 419 -5.65 -5.80 0.07
CA THR A 419 -4.57 -5.46 -0.86
C THR A 419 -3.36 -4.86 -0.14
N CYS A 420 -3.57 -4.16 0.98
CA CYS A 420 -2.49 -3.67 1.85
C CYS A 420 -1.91 -4.73 2.81
N GLY A 421 -2.31 -6.00 2.68
CA GLY A 421 -1.82 -7.11 3.49
C GLY A 421 -2.49 -7.29 4.86
N LEU A 422 -3.60 -6.58 5.12
CA LEU A 422 -4.40 -6.78 6.33
C LEU A 422 -5.35 -7.97 6.16
N VAL A 423 -5.73 -8.58 7.27
CA VAL A 423 -6.59 -9.77 7.29
C VAL A 423 -7.87 -9.52 8.10
N PRO A 424 -9.04 -9.98 7.61
CA PRO A 424 -10.26 -9.95 8.38
C PRO A 424 -10.22 -11.02 9.49
N ILE A 425 -10.65 -10.67 10.69
CA ILE A 425 -10.64 -11.60 11.85
C ILE A 425 -12.04 -11.83 12.44
N MET A 426 -12.96 -10.88 12.28
CA MET A 426 -14.34 -10.97 12.75
C MET A 426 -15.27 -10.22 11.82
N GLY A 427 -16.51 -10.70 11.64
CA GLY A 427 -17.55 -10.02 10.86
C GLY A 427 -18.68 -9.48 11.74
N GLU A 428 -19.20 -8.29 11.44
CA GLU A 428 -20.41 -7.78 12.09
C GLU A 428 -21.64 -8.60 11.65
N TYR A 429 -22.43 -9.06 12.62
CA TYR A 429 -23.66 -9.81 12.41
C TYR A 429 -24.88 -9.02 12.86
N TYR A 430 -25.91 -9.00 12.02
CA TYR A 430 -27.11 -8.17 12.22
C TYR A 430 -28.40 -8.97 12.43
N GLY A 431 -28.32 -10.30 12.43
CA GLY A 431 -29.50 -11.16 12.60
C GLY A 431 -29.76 -11.55 14.05
N ASP A 432 -30.88 -12.22 14.28
CA ASP A 432 -31.37 -12.54 15.64
C ASP A 432 -30.78 -13.84 16.23
N ASP A 433 -30.10 -14.65 15.42
CA ASP A 433 -29.53 -15.94 15.84
C ASP A 433 -28.15 -15.80 16.50
N PHE A 434 -28.16 -15.55 17.80
CA PHE A 434 -26.94 -15.40 18.60
C PHE A 434 -26.04 -16.65 18.67
N THR A 435 -26.53 -17.84 18.29
CA THR A 435 -25.69 -19.06 18.31
C THR A 435 -24.54 -18.96 17.30
N ARG A 436 -24.72 -18.18 16.23
CA ARG A 436 -23.68 -17.86 15.24
C ARG A 436 -22.50 -17.09 15.83
N CYS A 437 -22.72 -16.34 16.90
CA CYS A 437 -21.69 -15.55 17.58
C CYS A 437 -20.79 -16.42 18.47
N GLN A 438 -21.22 -17.64 18.82
CA GLN A 438 -20.53 -18.52 19.76
C GLN A 438 -19.60 -19.52 19.05
N ASN A 439 -19.87 -19.83 17.78
CA ASN A 439 -19.12 -20.81 17.01
C ASN A 439 -18.10 -20.12 16.10
N GLU A 440 -16.83 -20.56 16.19
CA GLU A 440 -15.81 -20.18 15.20
C GLU A 440 -16.19 -20.70 13.80
N GLY A 441 -15.94 -19.90 12.77
CA GLY A 441 -16.12 -20.29 11.37
C GLY A 441 -17.54 -20.13 10.83
N ALA A 442 -18.45 -19.49 11.58
CA ALA A 442 -19.72 -19.07 10.99
C ALA A 442 -19.47 -18.05 9.87
N PRO A 443 -20.18 -18.14 8.73
CA PRO A 443 -20.06 -17.15 7.67
C PRO A 443 -20.55 -15.80 8.19
N GLY A 444 -19.85 -14.72 7.82
CA GLY A 444 -20.29 -13.35 8.12
C GLY A 444 -21.67 -13.05 7.53
N GLU A 445 -22.30 -11.98 8.02
CA GLU A 445 -23.58 -11.55 7.46
C GLU A 445 -23.42 -11.16 6.00
N THR A 446 -24.37 -11.54 5.15
CA THR A 446 -24.30 -11.24 3.72
C THR A 446 -25.66 -10.80 3.20
N TYR A 447 -25.65 -9.99 2.14
CA TYR A 447 -26.86 -9.65 1.40
C TYR A 447 -26.62 -9.76 -0.09
N TYR A 448 -27.68 -9.98 -0.86
CA TYR A 448 -27.58 -10.11 -2.30
C TYR A 448 -27.75 -8.76 -3.00
N ALA A 449 -26.79 -8.38 -3.84
CA ALA A 449 -26.92 -7.30 -4.80
C ALA A 449 -27.66 -7.81 -6.04
N VAL A 450 -28.71 -7.11 -6.47
CA VAL A 450 -29.59 -7.52 -7.56
C VAL A 450 -29.83 -6.38 -8.55
N ALA A 451 -30.13 -6.74 -9.80
CA ALA A 451 -30.65 -5.83 -10.81
C ALA A 451 -32.14 -6.07 -10.97
N VAL A 452 -32.96 -5.07 -10.64
CA VAL A 452 -34.43 -5.14 -10.70
C VAL A 452 -34.92 -4.42 -11.95
N VAL A 453 -35.91 -5.02 -12.61
CA VAL A 453 -36.53 -4.50 -13.82
C VAL A 453 -38.05 -4.65 -13.74
N LYS A 454 -38.78 -3.85 -14.52
CA LYS A 454 -40.24 -4.01 -14.65
C LYS A 454 -40.56 -5.24 -15.48
N LYS A 455 -41.48 -6.08 -14.99
CA LYS A 455 -41.96 -7.26 -15.71
C LYS A 455 -42.59 -6.91 -17.06
N SER A 456 -43.21 -5.73 -17.16
CA SER A 456 -43.84 -5.21 -18.37
C SER A 456 -42.88 -5.00 -19.55
N ASN A 457 -41.55 -5.00 -19.33
CA ASN A 457 -40.56 -4.94 -20.39
C ASN A 457 -39.74 -6.24 -20.46
N PRO A 458 -40.24 -7.28 -21.16
CA PRO A 458 -39.58 -8.59 -21.21
C PRO A 458 -38.32 -8.62 -22.08
N SER A 459 -38.07 -7.56 -22.86
CA SER A 459 -36.90 -7.49 -23.75
C SER A 459 -35.59 -7.21 -23.01
N ILE A 460 -35.64 -6.71 -21.77
CA ILE A 460 -34.44 -6.35 -21.00
C ILE A 460 -33.89 -7.59 -20.30
N THR A 461 -32.60 -7.84 -20.53
CA THR A 461 -31.79 -8.89 -19.91
C THR A 461 -30.46 -8.29 -19.45
N TRP A 462 -29.68 -9.01 -18.64
CA TRP A 462 -28.32 -8.56 -18.27
C TRP A 462 -27.46 -8.28 -19.51
N LYS A 463 -27.60 -9.11 -20.55
CA LYS A 463 -26.78 -9.08 -21.78
C LYS A 463 -27.06 -7.88 -22.70
N ASN A 464 -28.16 -7.14 -22.50
CA ASN A 464 -28.53 -6.00 -23.36
C ASN A 464 -28.84 -4.72 -22.56
N LEU A 465 -28.16 -4.54 -21.43
CA LEU A 465 -28.26 -3.34 -20.59
C LEU A 465 -27.65 -2.08 -21.21
N ARG A 466 -26.81 -2.22 -22.24
CA ARG A 466 -26.25 -1.07 -22.96
C ARG A 466 -27.37 -0.19 -23.53
N ASP A 467 -27.18 1.12 -23.42
CA ASP A 467 -28.11 2.16 -23.87
C ASP A 467 -29.48 2.18 -23.14
N LYS A 468 -29.67 1.37 -22.08
CA LYS A 468 -30.85 1.46 -21.21
C LYS A 468 -30.73 2.58 -20.20
N LYS A 469 -31.84 2.91 -19.54
CA LYS A 469 -31.89 3.88 -18.44
C LYS A 469 -31.63 3.21 -17.10
N SER A 470 -30.62 3.65 -16.37
CA SER A 470 -30.22 3.00 -15.11
C SER A 470 -30.52 3.84 -13.87
N CYS A 471 -30.77 3.15 -12.76
CA CYS A 471 -30.98 3.74 -11.45
C CYS A 471 -30.04 3.10 -10.43
N HIS A 472 -29.26 3.93 -9.74
CA HIS A 472 -28.22 3.51 -8.82
C HIS A 472 -28.44 4.13 -7.46
N THR A 473 -28.01 3.44 -6.40
CA THR A 473 -28.13 3.98 -5.04
C THR A 473 -27.28 5.23 -4.82
N ALA A 474 -26.07 5.24 -5.38
CA ALA A 474 -25.11 6.35 -5.48
C ALA A 474 -23.79 5.78 -6.03
N VAL A 475 -22.96 6.65 -6.61
CA VAL A 475 -21.58 6.32 -7.01
C VAL A 475 -20.80 5.78 -5.80
N GLY A 476 -20.00 4.73 -6.00
CA GLY A 476 -19.16 4.13 -4.97
C GLY A 476 -19.86 3.19 -3.98
N ARG A 477 -21.20 3.07 -4.02
CA ARG A 477 -21.94 2.13 -3.16
C ARG A 477 -21.90 0.71 -3.70
N THR A 478 -21.74 -0.26 -2.80
CA THR A 478 -21.59 -1.68 -3.13
C THR A 478 -22.62 -2.22 -4.13
N ALA A 479 -23.89 -2.33 -3.75
CA ALA A 479 -24.89 -2.98 -4.61
C ALA A 479 -25.37 -2.10 -5.77
N GLY A 480 -25.42 -0.79 -5.57
CA GLY A 480 -25.93 0.15 -6.57
C GLY A 480 -24.89 0.61 -7.59
N TRP A 481 -23.60 0.47 -7.32
CA TRP A 481 -22.53 0.93 -8.20
C TRP A 481 -21.40 -0.08 -8.34
N ASN A 482 -20.74 -0.48 -7.25
CA ASN A 482 -19.49 -1.21 -7.37
C ASN A 482 -19.64 -2.59 -8.01
N VAL A 483 -20.68 -3.34 -7.60
CA VAL A 483 -21.02 -4.65 -8.20
C VAL A 483 -21.41 -4.50 -9.68
N PRO A 484 -22.45 -3.72 -10.05
CA PRO A 484 -22.87 -3.65 -11.44
C PRO A 484 -21.79 -3.05 -12.36
N MET A 485 -21.11 -1.96 -11.95
CA MET A 485 -20.06 -1.35 -12.77
C MET A 485 -18.81 -2.21 -12.85
N GLY A 486 -18.46 -2.92 -11.77
CA GLY A 486 -17.37 -3.89 -11.77
C GLY A 486 -17.60 -5.03 -12.77
N LEU A 487 -18.81 -5.58 -12.80
CA LEU A 487 -19.21 -6.61 -13.77
C LEU A 487 -19.22 -6.06 -15.21
N ILE A 488 -19.80 -4.88 -15.44
CA ILE A 488 -19.80 -4.21 -16.75
C ILE A 488 -18.37 -3.94 -17.24
N HIS A 489 -17.49 -3.41 -16.38
CA HIS A 489 -16.09 -3.21 -16.72
C HIS A 489 -15.38 -4.54 -17.01
N ASN A 490 -15.71 -5.62 -16.28
CA ASN A 490 -15.07 -6.91 -16.50
C ASN A 490 -15.39 -7.47 -17.90
N GLU A 491 -16.61 -7.21 -18.40
CA GLU A 491 -17.03 -7.61 -19.75
C GLU A 491 -16.50 -6.66 -20.83
N THR A 492 -16.56 -5.35 -20.60
CA THR A 492 -16.31 -4.32 -21.63
C THR A 492 -14.87 -3.80 -21.66
N ARG A 493 -14.12 -3.95 -20.56
CA ARG A 493 -12.79 -3.35 -20.34
C ARG A 493 -12.74 -1.83 -20.53
N SER A 494 -13.89 -1.15 -20.38
CA SER A 494 -14.02 0.28 -20.58
C SER A 494 -14.35 0.98 -19.26
N CYS A 495 -13.63 2.07 -18.98
CA CYS A 495 -13.85 2.93 -17.82
C CYS A 495 -14.85 4.06 -18.08
N ASP A 496 -15.41 4.13 -19.30
CA ASP A 496 -16.41 5.12 -19.69
C ASP A 496 -17.80 4.69 -19.22
N PHE A 497 -17.99 4.60 -17.89
CA PHE A 497 -19.24 4.14 -17.28
C PHE A 497 -20.45 5.01 -17.66
N ASP A 498 -20.22 6.30 -17.90
CA ASP A 498 -21.21 7.27 -18.33
C ASP A 498 -21.66 7.10 -19.79
N LYS A 499 -20.93 6.30 -20.59
CA LYS A 499 -21.30 5.94 -21.97
C LYS A 499 -21.92 4.55 -22.10
N PHE A 500 -22.01 3.78 -21.01
CA PHE A 500 -22.62 2.46 -21.05
C PHE A 500 -24.15 2.52 -21.07
N PHE A 501 -24.73 3.37 -20.22
CA PHE A 501 -26.17 3.63 -20.16
C PHE A 501 -26.51 4.90 -20.93
N SER A 502 -27.71 4.99 -21.51
CA SER A 502 -28.09 6.17 -22.31
C SER A 502 -28.36 7.40 -21.42
N LYS A 503 -28.99 7.17 -20.26
CA LYS A 503 -29.25 8.14 -19.19
C LYS A 503 -29.34 7.40 -17.87
N GLY A 504 -29.05 8.04 -16.76
CA GLY A 504 -29.19 7.41 -15.45
C GLY A 504 -29.52 8.38 -14.34
N CYS A 505 -29.79 7.82 -13.16
CA CYS A 505 -29.59 8.52 -11.90
C CYS A 505 -28.59 7.74 -11.04
N ALA A 506 -27.37 8.25 -10.94
CA ALA A 506 -26.32 7.81 -10.05
C ALA A 506 -25.87 9.01 -9.19
N PRO A 507 -26.53 9.22 -8.04
CA PRO A 507 -26.18 10.33 -7.15
C PRO A 507 -24.69 10.32 -6.79
N GLY A 508 -24.03 11.47 -6.90
CA GLY A 508 -22.58 11.65 -6.79
C GLY A 508 -21.85 11.76 -8.13
N SER A 509 -22.51 11.49 -9.26
CA SER A 509 -21.94 11.76 -10.58
C SER A 509 -21.88 13.27 -10.88
N PRO A 510 -21.01 13.72 -11.81
CA PRO A 510 -21.02 15.10 -12.28
C PRO A 510 -22.36 15.47 -12.89
N LEU A 511 -22.87 16.69 -12.63
CA LEU A 511 -24.16 17.16 -13.15
C LEU A 511 -24.25 17.12 -14.69
N THR A 512 -23.11 17.23 -15.38
CA THR A 512 -23.01 17.15 -16.85
C THR A 512 -23.00 15.71 -17.39
N SER A 513 -22.90 14.71 -16.53
CA SER A 513 -22.87 13.31 -16.93
C SER A 513 -24.27 12.80 -17.28
N PRO A 514 -24.42 11.94 -18.31
CA PRO A 514 -25.67 11.21 -18.59
C PRO A 514 -26.23 10.47 -17.36
N LEU A 515 -25.37 10.09 -16.42
CA LEU A 515 -25.74 9.42 -15.17
C LEU A 515 -26.46 10.32 -14.17
N CYS A 516 -26.55 11.62 -14.36
CA CYS A 516 -27.35 12.52 -13.53
C CYS A 516 -28.67 12.94 -14.17
N GLU A 517 -28.90 12.63 -15.45
CA GLU A 517 -30.04 13.18 -16.21
C GLU A 517 -31.42 12.73 -15.70
N LEU A 518 -31.52 11.57 -15.05
CA LEU A 518 -32.79 11.09 -14.50
C LEU A 518 -33.05 11.59 -13.08
N CYS A 519 -32.01 12.04 -12.36
CA CYS A 519 -32.10 12.53 -10.98
C CYS A 519 -33.01 13.76 -10.88
N VAL A 520 -33.58 14.00 -9.69
CA VAL A 520 -34.67 14.98 -9.51
C VAL A 520 -34.48 15.94 -8.34
N GLY A 521 -33.38 15.80 -7.58
CA GLY A 521 -33.14 16.55 -6.36
C GLY A 521 -34.21 16.30 -5.31
N SER A 522 -34.51 17.30 -4.49
CA SER A 522 -35.48 17.18 -3.39
C SER A 522 -36.94 17.25 -3.85
N GLY A 523 -37.18 17.65 -5.10
CA GLY A 523 -38.50 17.95 -5.67
C GLY A 523 -38.64 19.42 -6.09
N SER A 524 -39.87 19.85 -6.37
CA SER A 524 -40.24 21.12 -7.01
C SER A 524 -39.97 22.40 -6.19
N SER A 525 -39.33 22.31 -5.02
CA SER A 525 -39.37 23.35 -3.98
C SER A 525 -38.01 23.79 -3.42
N LEU A 526 -36.90 23.22 -3.91
CA LEU A 526 -35.54 23.49 -3.39
C LEU A 526 -34.55 23.74 -4.54
N PRO A 527 -33.42 24.42 -4.28
CA PRO A 527 -32.51 24.86 -5.33
C PRO A 527 -31.92 23.70 -6.17
N PRO A 528 -31.50 23.94 -7.43
CA PRO A 528 -30.96 22.93 -8.35
C PRO A 528 -29.69 22.22 -7.85
N ASN A 529 -29.07 22.75 -6.79
CA ASN A 529 -27.82 22.26 -6.20
C ASN A 529 -27.95 20.86 -5.54
N TYR A 530 -29.16 20.35 -5.32
CA TYR A 530 -29.36 19.01 -4.77
C TYR A 530 -29.64 17.92 -5.83
N ILE A 531 -29.77 18.30 -7.11
CA ILE A 531 -29.92 17.30 -8.18
C ILE A 531 -28.66 16.44 -8.20
N CYS A 532 -28.83 15.13 -8.20
CA CYS A 532 -27.73 14.17 -8.22
C CYS A 532 -26.80 14.24 -6.99
N ALA A 533 -27.20 14.91 -5.90
CA ALA A 533 -26.42 14.93 -4.67
C ALA A 533 -26.39 13.54 -4.03
N ALA A 534 -25.22 13.08 -3.58
CA ALA A 534 -25.04 11.77 -2.94
C ALA A 534 -25.54 11.73 -1.47
N ASN A 535 -26.73 12.28 -1.21
CA ASN A 535 -27.39 12.28 0.09
C ASN A 535 -28.92 12.28 -0.05
N SER A 536 -29.63 12.19 1.08
CA SER A 536 -31.09 12.08 1.12
C SER A 536 -31.86 13.30 0.59
N ASN A 537 -31.18 14.41 0.27
CA ASN A 537 -31.82 15.53 -0.42
C ASN A 537 -32.13 15.18 -1.88
N GLU A 538 -31.46 14.18 -2.47
CA GLU A 538 -31.86 13.61 -3.75
C GLU A 538 -32.89 12.50 -3.51
N ARG A 539 -34.08 12.63 -4.10
CA ARG A 539 -35.19 11.69 -3.93
C ARG A 539 -34.89 10.29 -4.46
N TYR A 540 -34.04 10.18 -5.48
CA TYR A 540 -33.59 8.91 -6.04
C TYR A 540 -32.33 8.36 -5.36
N TYR A 541 -31.86 8.97 -4.26
CA TYR A 541 -30.73 8.48 -3.49
C TYR A 541 -31.05 7.25 -2.64
N GLY A 542 -30.07 6.38 -2.52
CA GLY A 542 -30.14 5.18 -1.69
C GLY A 542 -31.00 4.08 -2.28
N TYR A 543 -31.26 3.05 -1.48
CA TYR A 543 -31.91 1.83 -1.95
C TYR A 543 -33.36 2.08 -2.43
N SER A 544 -34.20 2.66 -1.57
CA SER A 544 -35.60 2.97 -1.95
C SER A 544 -35.67 4.04 -3.03
N GLY A 545 -34.73 5.00 -3.04
CA GLY A 545 -34.65 6.03 -4.09
C GLY A 545 -34.31 5.46 -5.47
N ALA A 546 -33.34 4.53 -5.55
CA ALA A 546 -33.00 3.86 -6.81
C ALA A 546 -34.16 2.99 -7.32
N PHE A 547 -34.87 2.29 -6.42
CA PHE A 547 -36.08 1.55 -6.79
C PHE A 547 -37.21 2.47 -7.26
N ARG A 548 -37.42 3.60 -6.57
CA ARG A 548 -38.34 4.65 -7.01
C ARG A 548 -37.99 5.20 -8.40
N CYS A 549 -36.70 5.42 -8.67
CA CYS A 549 -36.23 5.82 -10.00
C CYS A 549 -36.63 4.80 -11.07
N LEU A 550 -36.52 3.48 -10.80
CA LEU A 550 -37.01 2.45 -11.73
C LEU A 550 -38.52 2.56 -11.95
N VAL A 551 -39.29 2.77 -10.88
CA VAL A 551 -40.75 2.94 -10.97
C VAL A 551 -41.11 4.13 -11.85
N GLU A 552 -40.44 5.27 -11.69
CA GLU A 552 -40.83 6.54 -12.31
C GLU A 552 -40.16 6.79 -13.68
N LYS A 553 -38.90 6.41 -13.90
CA LYS A 553 -38.11 6.84 -15.09
C LYS A 553 -37.17 5.81 -15.71
N GLY A 554 -36.59 4.93 -14.90
CA GLY A 554 -35.54 3.99 -15.31
C GLY A 554 -36.06 2.70 -15.92
N ASP A 555 -35.15 1.97 -16.56
CA ASP A 555 -35.37 0.63 -17.11
C ASP A 555 -34.87 -0.47 -16.15
N VAL A 556 -33.79 -0.19 -15.41
CA VAL A 556 -33.16 -1.08 -14.43
C VAL A 556 -32.77 -0.32 -13.15
N ALA A 557 -32.95 -0.94 -11.97
CA ALA A 557 -32.41 -0.45 -10.71
C ALA A 557 -31.45 -1.46 -10.07
N PHE A 558 -30.32 -0.98 -9.57
CA PHE A 558 -29.34 -1.78 -8.85
C PHE A 558 -29.47 -1.56 -7.35
N VAL A 559 -29.92 -2.58 -6.62
CA VAL A 559 -30.30 -2.50 -5.20
C VAL A 559 -29.99 -3.80 -4.45
N LYS A 560 -30.25 -3.87 -3.14
CA LYS A 560 -30.24 -5.14 -2.40
C LYS A 560 -31.56 -5.90 -2.61
N HIS A 561 -31.52 -7.23 -2.51
CA HIS A 561 -32.67 -8.11 -2.77
C HIS A 561 -33.95 -7.80 -1.98
N THR A 562 -33.86 -7.25 -0.77
CA THR A 562 -35.03 -6.95 0.07
C THR A 562 -35.83 -5.72 -0.38
N ILE A 563 -35.29 -4.89 -1.27
CA ILE A 563 -35.88 -3.58 -1.59
C ILE A 563 -37.22 -3.68 -2.31
N VAL A 564 -37.43 -4.72 -3.12
CA VAL A 564 -38.72 -4.93 -3.79
C VAL A 564 -39.80 -5.19 -2.74
N SER A 565 -39.61 -6.15 -1.84
CA SER A 565 -40.59 -6.45 -0.78
C SER A 565 -40.79 -5.29 0.19
N GLU A 566 -39.72 -4.55 0.54
CA GLU A 566 -39.80 -3.38 1.42
C GLU A 566 -40.66 -2.24 0.85
N ASN A 567 -40.82 -2.16 -0.49
CA ASN A 567 -41.48 -1.04 -1.17
C ASN A 567 -42.71 -1.44 -1.99
N THR A 568 -43.20 -2.68 -1.84
CA THR A 568 -44.36 -3.19 -2.57
C THR A 568 -45.31 -3.92 -1.60
N ASP A 569 -46.46 -4.37 -2.11
CA ASP A 569 -47.43 -5.18 -1.37
C ASP A 569 -47.94 -4.51 -0.07
N GLY A 570 -47.99 -3.18 -0.06
CA GLY A 570 -48.46 -2.38 1.09
C GLY A 570 -47.43 -2.13 2.19
N HIS A 571 -46.17 -2.57 2.04
CA HIS A 571 -45.13 -2.35 3.04
C HIS A 571 -44.60 -0.90 3.07
N ASN A 572 -44.76 -0.14 1.98
CA ASN A 572 -44.44 1.27 1.91
C ASN A 572 -45.68 2.10 1.55
N ASN A 573 -46.08 2.98 2.48
CA ASN A 573 -47.28 3.81 2.37
C ASN A 573 -47.05 5.15 1.64
N ALA A 574 -45.83 5.43 1.17
CA ALA A 574 -45.56 6.63 0.39
C ALA A 574 -46.32 6.63 -0.93
N ASP A 575 -46.77 7.81 -1.40
CA ASP A 575 -47.64 7.94 -2.57
C ASP A 575 -47.10 7.27 -3.85
N TRP A 576 -45.77 7.29 -4.05
CA TRP A 576 -45.13 6.69 -5.22
C TRP A 576 -45.09 5.15 -5.17
N ALA A 577 -45.15 4.56 -3.97
CA ALA A 577 -45.09 3.12 -3.74
C ALA A 577 -46.48 2.49 -3.55
N LYS A 578 -47.50 3.34 -3.34
CA LYS A 578 -48.88 2.91 -3.11
C LYS A 578 -49.42 2.13 -4.30
N GLY A 579 -49.84 0.89 -4.06
CA GLY A 579 -50.42 0.01 -5.08
C GLY A 579 -49.40 -0.75 -5.94
N LEU A 580 -48.10 -0.59 -5.70
CA LEU A 580 -47.09 -1.44 -6.32
C LEU A 580 -47.19 -2.86 -5.77
N ARG A 581 -47.07 -3.85 -6.65
CA ARG A 581 -47.01 -5.26 -6.28
C ARG A 581 -45.65 -5.86 -6.65
N SER A 582 -45.14 -6.74 -5.80
CA SER A 582 -43.85 -7.43 -6.05
C SER A 582 -43.84 -8.18 -7.39
N ASP A 583 -44.99 -8.76 -7.79
CA ASP A 583 -45.18 -9.49 -9.05
C ASP A 583 -45.05 -8.65 -10.34
N GLN A 584 -44.98 -7.32 -10.21
CA GLN A 584 -44.73 -6.38 -11.31
C GLN A 584 -43.24 -6.23 -11.63
N PHE A 585 -42.36 -6.83 -10.83
CA PHE A 585 -40.91 -6.72 -10.96
C PHE A 585 -40.26 -8.09 -11.12
N GLU A 586 -39.12 -8.11 -11.79
CA GLU A 586 -38.28 -9.30 -11.96
C GLU A 586 -36.81 -8.94 -11.73
N LEU A 587 -36.00 -9.94 -11.41
CA LEU A 587 -34.55 -9.82 -11.28
C LEU A 587 -33.89 -10.20 -12.61
N LEU A 588 -32.79 -9.52 -12.95
CA LEU A 588 -31.91 -9.94 -14.05
C LEU A 588 -30.81 -10.85 -13.52
N CYS A 589 -30.68 -12.03 -14.11
CA CYS A 589 -29.64 -12.99 -13.79
C CYS A 589 -28.45 -12.80 -14.75
N ARG A 590 -27.23 -13.08 -14.26
CA ARG A 590 -25.98 -12.90 -15.04
C ARG A 590 -25.92 -13.76 -16.31
N ASP A 591 -26.61 -14.90 -16.31
CA ASP A 591 -26.71 -15.81 -17.46
C ASP A 591 -27.64 -15.28 -18.58
N GLY A 592 -28.35 -14.17 -18.33
CA GLY A 592 -29.31 -13.54 -19.24
C GLY A 592 -30.77 -13.90 -18.94
N ASN A 593 -31.05 -14.82 -18.01
CA ASN A 593 -32.40 -15.16 -17.58
C ASN A 593 -33.00 -14.08 -16.67
N ARG A 594 -34.30 -14.22 -16.39
CA ARG A 594 -35.03 -13.42 -15.40
C ARG A 594 -35.63 -14.33 -14.34
N ALA A 595 -35.77 -13.84 -13.13
CA ALA A 595 -36.35 -14.58 -12.01
C ALA A 595 -37.27 -13.70 -11.17
N ARG A 596 -38.09 -14.31 -10.30
CA ARG A 596 -38.92 -13.54 -9.38
C ARG A 596 -38.07 -12.92 -8.26
N PRO A 597 -38.49 -11.81 -7.64
CA PRO A 597 -37.76 -11.20 -6.53
C PRO A 597 -37.41 -12.17 -5.40
N GLU A 598 -38.27 -13.14 -5.09
CA GLU A 598 -38.08 -14.12 -4.02
C GLU A 598 -36.99 -15.16 -4.35
N GLU A 599 -36.63 -15.31 -5.63
CA GLU A 599 -35.61 -16.24 -6.11
C GLU A 599 -34.20 -15.64 -6.12
N TYR A 600 -33.99 -14.52 -5.41
CA TYR A 600 -32.72 -13.78 -5.35
C TYR A 600 -31.51 -14.67 -5.02
N LYS A 601 -31.68 -15.73 -4.22
CA LYS A 601 -30.59 -16.67 -3.89
C LYS A 601 -30.03 -17.40 -5.13
N LYS A 602 -30.88 -17.61 -6.15
CA LYS A 602 -30.50 -18.21 -7.44
C LYS A 602 -30.19 -17.16 -8.51
N CYS A 603 -30.77 -15.95 -8.39
CA CYS A 603 -30.63 -14.88 -9.37
C CYS A 603 -30.21 -13.56 -8.70
N HIS A 604 -28.90 -13.31 -8.70
CA HIS A 604 -28.29 -12.10 -8.17
C HIS A 604 -27.02 -11.75 -8.95
N LEU A 605 -26.49 -10.55 -8.72
CA LEU A 605 -25.25 -10.09 -9.32
C LEU A 605 -24.03 -10.53 -8.48
N ALA A 606 -24.10 -10.35 -7.17
CA ALA A 606 -23.08 -10.80 -6.24
C ALA A 606 -23.67 -10.99 -4.83
N LEU A 607 -23.09 -11.92 -4.08
CA LEU A 607 -23.22 -11.96 -2.62
C LEU A 607 -22.29 -10.90 -2.04
N VAL A 608 -22.84 -10.00 -1.23
CA VAL A 608 -22.10 -8.89 -0.62
C VAL A 608 -21.85 -9.19 0.86
N PRO A 609 -20.60 -9.13 1.33
CA PRO A 609 -20.26 -9.31 2.74
C PRO A 609 -20.64 -8.11 3.61
N GLY A 610 -20.93 -8.39 4.88
CA GLY A 610 -21.06 -7.41 5.94
C GLY A 610 -19.72 -6.78 6.31
N HIS A 611 -19.75 -5.91 7.31
CA HIS A 611 -18.54 -5.25 7.79
C HIS A 611 -17.62 -6.27 8.48
N ALA A 612 -16.30 -6.06 8.39
CA ALA A 612 -15.32 -6.89 9.08
C ALA A 612 -14.33 -6.04 9.86
N VAL A 613 -13.94 -6.57 11.02
CA VAL A 613 -12.75 -6.09 11.71
C VAL A 613 -11.52 -6.64 10.99
N VAL A 614 -10.66 -5.74 10.53
CA VAL A 614 -9.39 -6.07 9.91
C VAL A 614 -8.21 -5.68 10.80
N THR A 615 -7.10 -6.40 10.67
CA THR A 615 -5.87 -6.13 11.43
C THR A 615 -4.65 -6.68 10.69
N ARG A 616 -3.44 -6.37 11.17
CA ARG A 616 -2.22 -7.01 10.65
C ARG A 616 -2.16 -8.49 11.09
N PRO A 617 -1.58 -9.39 10.27
CA PRO A 617 -1.43 -10.79 10.63
C PRO A 617 -0.75 -11.05 11.98
N ASP A 618 0.28 -10.26 12.34
CA ASP A 618 1.00 -10.38 13.62
C ASP A 618 0.18 -9.94 14.84
N ARG A 619 -0.90 -9.18 14.63
CA ARG A 619 -1.82 -8.70 15.69
C ARG A 619 -3.13 -9.48 15.75
N ALA A 620 -3.42 -10.33 14.76
CA ALA A 620 -4.69 -11.04 14.62
C ALA A 620 -5.13 -11.73 15.92
N THR A 621 -4.25 -12.49 16.57
CA THR A 621 -4.55 -13.19 17.83
C THR A 621 -4.89 -12.21 18.97
N ALA A 622 -4.10 -11.15 19.13
CA ALA A 622 -4.29 -10.18 20.21
C ALA A 622 -5.60 -9.39 20.05
N VAL A 623 -5.91 -8.95 18.82
CA VAL A 623 -7.16 -8.24 18.53
C VAL A 623 -8.37 -9.18 18.68
N HIS A 624 -8.26 -10.42 18.20
CA HIS A 624 -9.31 -11.43 18.32
C HIS A 624 -9.66 -11.70 19.79
N GLU A 625 -8.66 -12.03 20.62
CA GLU A 625 -8.87 -12.30 22.05
C GLU A 625 -9.41 -11.08 22.81
N MET A 626 -8.97 -9.88 22.44
CA MET A 626 -9.48 -8.63 23.00
C MET A 626 -10.98 -8.50 22.69
N LEU A 627 -11.39 -8.65 21.43
CA LEU A 627 -12.79 -8.47 21.03
C LEU A 627 -13.73 -9.50 21.64
N ILE A 628 -13.33 -10.76 21.78
CA ILE A 628 -14.13 -11.78 22.48
C ILE A 628 -14.43 -11.35 23.91
N LYS A 629 -13.40 -10.92 24.65
CA LYS A 629 -13.54 -10.48 26.04
C LYS A 629 -14.39 -9.21 26.13
N GLN A 630 -14.13 -8.22 25.27
CA GLN A 630 -14.85 -6.95 25.29
C GLN A 630 -16.32 -7.14 24.92
N GLN A 631 -16.66 -7.95 23.91
CA GLN A 631 -18.05 -8.23 23.55
C GLN A 631 -18.81 -9.01 24.64
N ALA A 632 -18.16 -9.93 25.35
CA ALA A 632 -18.78 -10.64 26.48
C ALA A 632 -19.12 -9.71 27.67
N LEU A 633 -18.42 -8.57 27.78
CA LEU A 633 -18.70 -7.54 28.77
C LEU A 633 -19.68 -6.49 28.25
N TYR A 634 -19.47 -5.96 27.06
CA TYR A 634 -20.07 -4.71 26.58
C TYR A 634 -20.86 -4.85 25.27
N GLY A 635 -20.97 -6.06 24.69
CA GLY A 635 -21.83 -6.31 23.54
C GLY A 635 -23.32 -6.32 23.91
N SER A 636 -24.20 -6.58 22.93
CA SER A 636 -25.67 -6.51 23.10
C SER A 636 -26.23 -7.41 24.23
N ARG A 637 -25.54 -8.53 24.51
CA ARG A 637 -25.83 -9.46 25.63
C ARG A 637 -24.74 -9.48 26.70
N GLY A 638 -23.89 -8.46 26.74
CA GLY A 638 -22.75 -8.37 27.65
C GLY A 638 -23.14 -8.22 29.12
N SER A 639 -22.31 -8.76 30.02
CA SER A 639 -22.53 -8.72 31.48
C SER A 639 -22.42 -7.32 32.11
N LYS A 640 -21.73 -6.39 31.44
CA LYS A 640 -21.51 -5.00 31.84
C LYS A 640 -22.06 -3.99 30.82
N LYS A 641 -23.04 -4.42 30.02
CA LYS A 641 -23.65 -3.60 28.96
C LYS A 641 -24.32 -2.31 29.48
N ALA A 642 -24.66 -2.24 30.77
CA ALA A 642 -25.18 -1.02 31.40
C ALA A 642 -24.08 0.04 31.66
N THR A 643 -22.81 -0.36 31.68
CA THR A 643 -21.66 0.53 31.84
C THR A 643 -21.22 1.12 30.51
N PHE A 644 -21.21 0.30 29.45
CA PHE A 644 -20.83 0.71 28.09
C PHE A 644 -21.45 -0.28 27.08
N GLN A 645 -21.89 0.23 25.92
CA GLN A 645 -22.46 -0.57 24.83
C GLN A 645 -21.59 -0.43 23.58
N MET A 646 -20.97 -1.52 23.14
CA MET A 646 -20.11 -1.51 21.95
C MET A 646 -20.89 -1.18 20.67
N PHE A 647 -22.09 -1.75 20.53
CA PHE A 647 -22.90 -1.69 19.31
C PHE A 647 -24.07 -0.70 19.41
N GLN A 648 -23.96 0.28 20.29
CA GLN A 648 -24.91 1.39 20.36
C GLN A 648 -24.13 2.69 20.33
N SER A 649 -24.65 3.70 19.66
CA SER A 649 -24.06 5.04 19.64
C SER A 649 -25.12 6.10 19.93
N GLU A 650 -24.68 7.24 20.47
CA GLU A 650 -25.56 8.38 20.74
C GLU A 650 -26.06 9.02 19.44
N THR A 651 -25.19 9.04 18.42
CA THR A 651 -25.53 9.48 17.08
C THR A 651 -25.95 8.28 16.23
N LYS A 652 -25.05 7.76 15.39
CA LYS A 652 -25.30 6.60 14.55
C LYS A 652 -24.00 5.93 14.09
N ASP A 653 -23.98 4.60 14.15
CA ASP A 653 -22.96 3.72 13.56
C ASP A 653 -21.51 4.13 13.90
N LEU A 654 -21.24 4.48 15.17
CA LEU A 654 -19.88 4.80 15.62
C LEU A 654 -19.10 3.53 15.98
N LEU A 655 -17.91 3.35 15.39
CA LEU A 655 -17.00 2.19 15.52
C LEU A 655 -17.51 0.89 14.88
N PHE A 656 -18.80 0.60 15.05
CA PHE A 656 -19.52 -0.55 14.50
C PHE A 656 -20.91 -0.07 14.05
N LYS A 657 -21.62 -0.84 13.22
CA LYS A 657 -23.04 -0.58 12.98
C LYS A 657 -23.85 -0.73 14.26
N ASP A 658 -24.81 0.15 14.50
CA ASP A 658 -25.70 0.03 15.67
C ASP A 658 -26.64 -1.19 15.57
N SER A 659 -26.86 -1.68 14.34
CA SER A 659 -27.58 -2.94 14.11
C SER A 659 -26.76 -4.18 14.44
N THR A 660 -25.51 -4.04 14.87
CA THR A 660 -24.64 -5.16 15.23
C THR A 660 -25.20 -5.87 16.46
N THR A 661 -25.58 -7.11 16.24
CA THR A 661 -26.03 -8.02 17.29
C THR A 661 -24.82 -8.66 17.99
N CYS A 662 -23.80 -9.02 17.21
CA CYS A 662 -22.51 -9.51 17.68
C CYS A 662 -21.45 -9.47 16.57
N LEU A 663 -20.21 -9.77 16.92
CA LEU A 663 -19.10 -10.10 16.05
C LEU A 663 -18.99 -11.62 15.92
N ILE A 664 -19.06 -12.11 14.68
CA ILE A 664 -18.84 -13.51 14.32
C ILE A 664 -17.34 -13.76 14.18
N GLN A 665 -16.89 -14.88 14.73
CA GLN A 665 -15.50 -15.33 14.65
C GLN A 665 -15.24 -15.99 13.29
N LEU A 666 -14.34 -15.41 12.50
CA LEU A 666 -13.90 -16.00 11.23
C LEU A 666 -12.91 -17.13 11.47
N SER A 667 -12.78 -18.05 10.51
CA SER A 667 -11.79 -19.11 10.60
C SER A 667 -10.37 -18.52 10.61
N ARG A 668 -9.46 -19.12 11.38
CA ARG A 668 -8.06 -18.66 11.40
C ARG A 668 -7.46 -18.75 9.99
N GLY A 669 -6.82 -17.67 9.55
CA GLY A 669 -6.21 -17.58 8.22
C GLY A 669 -7.19 -17.28 7.09
N THR A 670 -8.46 -16.93 7.38
CA THR A 670 -9.38 -16.43 6.36
C THR A 670 -8.77 -15.21 5.65
N THR A 671 -8.64 -15.31 4.32
CA THR A 671 -8.16 -14.19 3.50
C THR A 671 -9.29 -13.21 3.22
N TYR A 672 -8.94 -11.97 2.86
CA TYR A 672 -9.93 -11.00 2.41
C TYR A 672 -10.68 -11.48 1.16
N GLU A 673 -10.02 -12.17 0.22
CA GLU A 673 -10.68 -12.76 -0.96
C GLU A 673 -11.75 -13.79 -0.57
N GLN A 674 -11.44 -14.67 0.39
CA GLN A 674 -12.37 -15.67 0.92
C GLN A 674 -13.54 -15.01 1.65
N TYR A 675 -13.26 -13.99 2.47
CA TYR A 675 -14.29 -13.26 3.20
C TYR A 675 -15.23 -12.48 2.26
N LEU A 676 -14.65 -11.81 1.26
CA LEU A 676 -15.40 -11.01 0.29
C LEU A 676 -16.23 -11.89 -0.66
N GLY A 677 -15.76 -13.10 -0.94
CA GLY A 677 -16.35 -13.98 -1.92
C GLY A 677 -15.99 -13.59 -3.35
N LYS A 678 -15.91 -14.59 -4.23
CA LYS A 678 -15.36 -14.43 -5.58
C LYS A 678 -16.05 -13.33 -6.40
N ASP A 679 -17.38 -13.33 -6.45
CA ASP A 679 -18.13 -12.40 -7.32
C ASP A 679 -17.97 -10.94 -6.90
N TYR A 680 -18.00 -10.67 -5.59
CA TYR A 680 -17.79 -9.31 -5.09
C TYR A 680 -16.33 -8.87 -5.26
N PHE A 681 -15.38 -9.75 -4.94
CA PHE A 681 -13.95 -9.50 -5.15
C PHE A 681 -13.64 -9.18 -6.62
N ASP A 682 -14.08 -10.01 -7.57
CA ASP A 682 -13.87 -9.80 -9.00
C ASP A 682 -14.45 -8.46 -9.46
N SER A 683 -15.63 -8.08 -8.96
CA SER A 683 -16.29 -6.82 -9.31
C SER A 683 -15.50 -5.62 -8.82
N ILE A 684 -15.08 -5.64 -7.55
CA ILE A 684 -14.31 -4.54 -6.94
C ILE A 684 -12.92 -4.44 -7.57
N SER A 685 -12.23 -5.57 -7.74
CA SER A 685 -10.93 -5.64 -8.40
C SER A 685 -10.99 -5.09 -9.83
N SER A 686 -12.01 -5.48 -10.58
CA SER A 686 -12.27 -4.98 -11.93
C SER A 686 -12.48 -3.47 -11.94
N LEU A 687 -13.37 -2.95 -11.08
CA LEU A 687 -13.69 -1.52 -11.01
C LEU A 687 -12.46 -0.66 -10.66
N ASN A 688 -11.63 -1.14 -9.74
CA ASN A 688 -10.45 -0.43 -9.28
C ASN A 688 -9.35 -0.29 -10.33
N LYS A 689 -9.45 -0.97 -11.49
CA LYS A 689 -8.55 -0.72 -12.63
C LYS A 689 -8.77 0.64 -13.30
N CYS A 690 -9.94 1.24 -13.11
CA CYS A 690 -10.30 2.49 -13.77
C CYS A 690 -9.83 3.74 -13.01
N SER A 691 -9.91 3.71 -11.68
CA SER A 691 -9.56 4.85 -10.84
C SER A 691 -9.22 4.38 -9.42
N PRO A 692 -8.08 3.68 -9.24
CA PRO A 692 -7.67 3.21 -7.93
C PRO A 692 -7.36 4.40 -7.00
N SER A 693 -7.72 4.29 -5.72
CA SER A 693 -7.33 5.30 -4.72
C SER A 693 -5.82 5.38 -4.57
N GLU A 694 -5.31 6.50 -4.04
CA GLU A 694 -3.86 6.65 -3.85
C GLU A 694 -3.28 5.57 -2.93
N LEU A 695 -4.04 5.17 -1.89
CA LEU A 695 -3.65 4.08 -1.00
C LEU A 695 -3.61 2.74 -1.74
N LEU A 696 -4.60 2.46 -2.59
CA LEU A 696 -4.63 1.22 -3.35
C LEU A 696 -3.44 1.13 -4.32
N GLN A 697 -3.06 2.23 -4.96
CA GLN A 697 -1.85 2.31 -5.80
C GLN A 697 -0.57 2.04 -5.01
N VAL A 698 -0.48 2.52 -3.77
CA VAL A 698 0.64 2.22 -2.85
C VAL A 698 0.68 0.73 -2.53
N CYS A 699 -0.46 0.14 -2.16
CA CYS A 699 -0.53 -1.24 -1.70
C CYS A 699 -0.35 -2.27 -2.82
N SER A 700 -0.67 -1.93 -4.07
CA SER A 700 -0.42 -2.79 -5.23
C SER A 700 0.95 -2.58 -5.89
N PHE A 701 1.79 -1.69 -5.36
CA PHE A 701 3.04 -1.29 -6.02
C PHE A 701 4.08 -2.42 -6.15
N SER A 702 4.07 -3.38 -5.23
CA SER A 702 5.00 -4.53 -5.23
C SER A 702 4.65 -5.60 -6.26
N ASP A 703 3.41 -5.61 -6.75
CA ASP A 703 2.89 -6.58 -7.71
C ASP A 703 2.93 -5.93 -9.10
N LEU A 704 4.09 -6.03 -9.75
CA LEU A 704 4.25 -5.58 -11.14
C LEU A 704 3.54 -6.60 -12.07
N ASP A 705 2.31 -6.27 -12.50
CA ASP A 705 1.57 -7.02 -13.53
C ASP A 705 2.04 -6.69 -14.96
#